data_AF-A0A972LWG2-F1
#
_entry.id   AF-A0A972LWG2-F1
#
_cell.length_a   1.000
_cell.length_b   1.000
_cell.length_c   1.000
_cell.angle_alpha   90.00
_cell.angle_beta   90.00
_cell.angle_gamma   90.00
#
_symmetry.space_group_name_H-M   'P 1'
#
loop_
_entity.id
_entity.type
_entity.pdbx_description
1 polymer ?
#
loop_
_entity_poly.entity_id
_entity_poly.type
_entity_poly.pdbx_seq_one_letter_code
_entity_poly.pdbx_strand_id
1 'polypeptide(L)'
;MFRISRILFDSTMLGRGAFVAICWLALPHFSWAAPSVADALKLEPVQPSVQYDTPKKSEIKDCTIKAEKVNGATAWVVRSPNGNIVRQFSDSDKDNVVDTWSYFRDGLEIYRDIDADFNGKADQYRWFHTAGMRWGIDRNEDGKIDSWKLISAEEAAEEVVEAIRTKDLARFQRLLLTSAELKKLGLSKTLFKQLTDRIQAAPKNFGKLAASKLIAGKVGGKEIEFRDFGGLKPGMVPAGSASSSKDLVVYENVWAMVRKGEKFEQLQLGTMIKTGGAWKLVDSPSLGSATEVAASGIFFGTNPGVASNGAAGVAMGTEPTEKMQAILAKLEKLDQQLMRADIKKKAALNKTRANLLLQLANVSANVTEREQWLRQLADMVSAAAQEGSFPGGIDYLKSLETKLAKEGQSENLLAYFEFQRMLAEYYGVTLADADVDYTEAHAQWLKDLEAFVEAHPKNDNCAEALRQLAMGSEISGDNKQAVKWYRQILSDHPKSFHAPMAKGAVNRLSSVGRPIRLQGNAVNGGKVDLAKIRGKAVVVQYWTSSSDVCKADHAVLGNLYKKYGGGRGLQIIGVNLDYSRDEVLAYLKENRLPWPQLYEAGGFESRYAKEMGIVTVPLMMLLGPDGKVISDNIQAAEIEGALKKLQTRQARKPK
;
A
#
# COMPACT_ATOMS: atom_id res chain seq x y z
N MET A 1 -39.76 -30.55 8.56
CA MET A 1 -40.12 -29.13 8.38
C MET A 1 -39.53 -28.37 9.56
N PHE A 2 -38.79 -27.28 9.28
CA PHE A 2 -37.76 -26.69 10.14
C PHE A 2 -38.27 -25.41 10.80
N ARG A 3 -37.74 -25.05 11.98
CA ARG A 3 -38.17 -23.86 12.73
C ARG A 3 -37.37 -22.63 12.32
N ILE A 4 -38.06 -21.59 11.85
CA ILE A 4 -37.49 -20.24 11.73
C ILE A 4 -37.75 -19.54 13.08
N SER A 5 -36.85 -19.70 14.05
CA SER A 5 -36.90 -18.91 15.29
C SER A 5 -35.51 -18.53 15.75
N ARG A 6 -35.34 -17.26 16.07
CA ARG A 6 -34.18 -16.73 16.77
C ARG A 6 -34.60 -16.48 18.22
N ILE A 7 -33.81 -16.93 19.21
CA ILE A 7 -34.06 -16.52 20.60
C ILE A 7 -33.58 -15.06 20.72
N LEU A 8 -34.51 -14.11 20.70
CA LEU A 8 -34.23 -12.68 20.90
C LEU A 8 -34.25 -12.37 22.40
N PHE A 9 -33.21 -11.72 22.93
CA PHE A 9 -33.21 -11.21 24.30
C PHE A 9 -34.14 -10.00 24.40
N ASP A 10 -35.19 -10.11 25.22
CA ASP A 10 -35.87 -8.98 25.84
C ASP A 10 -35.74 -9.14 27.35
N SER A 11 -34.77 -8.46 27.95
CA SER A 11 -34.55 -8.46 29.40
C SER A 11 -35.51 -7.50 30.11
N THR A 12 -36.79 -7.53 29.78
CA THR A 12 -37.85 -6.84 30.54
C THR A 12 -39.23 -7.43 30.24
N MET A 13 -39.45 -8.73 30.46
CA MET A 13 -40.76 -9.29 30.85
C MET A 13 -40.63 -10.80 30.96
N LEU A 14 -40.44 -11.32 32.18
CA LEU A 14 -41.10 -12.52 32.71
C LEU A 14 -40.47 -12.85 34.06
N GLY A 15 -41.19 -12.45 35.11
CA GLY A 15 -40.92 -12.92 36.46
C GLY A 15 -41.17 -14.43 36.56
N ARG A 16 -40.37 -15.06 37.41
CA ARG A 16 -40.65 -16.24 38.24
C ARG A 16 -41.73 -17.21 37.72
N GLY A 17 -41.32 -18.45 37.42
CA GLY A 17 -42.26 -19.58 37.52
C GLY A 17 -41.81 -20.90 36.89
N ALA A 18 -41.48 -21.85 37.76
CA ALA A 18 -41.66 -23.29 37.62
C ALA A 18 -40.80 -24.07 36.60
N PHE A 19 -39.80 -24.77 37.18
CA PHE A 19 -39.46 -26.15 36.81
C PHE A 19 -40.72 -27.02 36.79
N VAL A 20 -40.97 -27.76 35.70
CA VAL A 20 -41.77 -28.99 35.73
C VAL A 20 -41.11 -30.03 34.83
N ALA A 21 -40.68 -31.14 35.43
CA ALA A 21 -40.35 -32.37 34.73
C ALA A 21 -41.65 -33.05 34.29
N ILE A 22 -41.79 -33.42 33.00
CA ILE A 22 -42.86 -34.33 32.57
C ILE A 22 -42.33 -35.42 31.63
N CYS A 23 -42.67 -36.63 32.06
CA CYS A 23 -42.55 -37.96 31.50
C CYS A 23 -42.69 -38.12 29.98
N TRP A 24 -41.98 -39.16 29.50
CA TRP A 24 -42.21 -39.85 28.25
C TRP A 24 -43.68 -40.30 28.08
N LEU A 25 -44.39 -39.68 27.14
CA LEU A 25 -45.56 -40.27 26.48
C LEU A 25 -45.53 -39.85 25.01
N ALA A 26 -45.82 -40.81 24.14
CA ALA A 26 -45.72 -40.71 22.69
C ALA A 26 -46.39 -39.45 22.12
N LEU A 27 -45.63 -38.63 21.40
CA LEU A 27 -46.16 -37.45 20.70
C LEU A 27 -46.52 -37.79 19.25
N PRO A 28 -47.65 -37.26 18.73
CA PRO A 28 -48.01 -37.39 17.32
C PRO A 28 -46.99 -36.66 16.45
N HIS A 29 -46.81 -37.12 15.20
CA HIS A 29 -46.05 -36.41 14.19
C HIS A 29 -46.62 -34.98 14.02
N PHE A 30 -45.96 -34.00 14.62
CA PHE A 30 -46.22 -32.59 14.38
C PHE A 30 -45.78 -32.28 12.93
N SER A 31 -46.73 -32.26 12.00
CA SER A 31 -46.54 -31.60 10.71
C SER A 31 -46.48 -30.10 10.96
N TRP A 32 -45.27 -29.59 11.21
CA TRP A 32 -45.01 -28.16 11.31
C TRP A 32 -45.34 -27.49 9.97
N ALA A 33 -46.19 -26.47 9.96
CA ALA A 33 -46.50 -25.70 8.76
C ALA A 33 -45.25 -24.97 8.25
N ALA A 34 -45.14 -24.78 6.94
CA ALA A 34 -44.07 -23.96 6.36
C ALA A 34 -44.14 -22.53 6.93
N PRO A 35 -43.00 -21.91 7.24
CA PRO A 35 -42.97 -20.56 7.79
C PRO A 35 -43.61 -19.56 6.83
N SER A 36 -44.35 -18.59 7.36
CA SER A 36 -44.94 -17.54 6.54
C SER A 36 -43.88 -16.53 6.08
N VAL A 37 -44.09 -15.94 4.90
CA VAL A 37 -43.23 -14.83 4.42
C VAL A 37 -43.21 -13.68 5.43
N ALA A 38 -44.36 -13.37 6.04
CA ALA A 38 -44.46 -12.29 7.01
C ALA A 38 -43.60 -12.54 8.25
N ASP A 39 -43.56 -13.79 8.75
CA ASP A 39 -42.73 -14.13 9.91
C ASP A 39 -41.24 -14.18 9.55
N ALA A 40 -40.91 -14.67 8.36
CA ALA A 40 -39.55 -14.66 7.83
C ALA A 40 -38.97 -13.24 7.67
N LEU A 41 -39.80 -12.28 7.25
CA LEU A 41 -39.38 -10.88 7.08
C LEU A 41 -39.28 -10.07 8.39
N LYS A 42 -39.83 -10.57 9.51
CA LYS A 42 -39.64 -9.97 10.85
C LYS A 42 -38.24 -10.22 11.41
N LEU A 43 -37.51 -11.21 10.88
CA LEU A 43 -36.13 -11.44 11.29
C LEU A 43 -35.23 -10.37 10.67
N GLU A 44 -34.58 -9.62 11.55
CA GLU A 44 -33.65 -8.55 11.21
C GLU A 44 -32.21 -8.97 11.60
N PRO A 45 -31.18 -8.43 10.91
CA PRO A 45 -29.79 -8.57 11.31
C PRO A 45 -29.58 -8.19 12.78
N VAL A 46 -28.70 -8.90 13.50
CA VAL A 46 -28.32 -8.45 14.87
C VAL A 46 -27.67 -7.08 14.83
N GLN A 47 -26.85 -6.85 13.81
CA GLN A 47 -26.07 -5.64 13.68
C GLN A 47 -26.96 -4.54 13.03
N PRO A 48 -27.31 -3.47 13.78
CA PRO A 48 -28.40 -2.57 13.40
C PRO A 48 -28.08 -1.64 12.22
N SER A 49 -26.80 -1.51 11.85
CA SER A 49 -26.35 -0.66 10.73
C SER A 49 -26.39 -1.38 9.37
N VAL A 50 -26.75 -2.66 9.33
CA VAL A 50 -26.81 -3.43 8.08
C VAL A 50 -27.98 -2.94 7.25
N GLN A 51 -27.68 -2.49 6.03
CA GLN A 51 -28.72 -2.02 5.12
C GLN A 51 -29.05 -3.09 4.08
N TYR A 52 -30.27 -3.64 4.11
CA TYR A 52 -30.72 -4.76 3.27
C TYR A 52 -32.10 -4.48 2.65
N ASP A 53 -32.52 -5.31 1.69
CA ASP A 53 -33.82 -5.18 1.05
C ASP A 53 -34.95 -5.57 2.00
N THR A 54 -35.89 -4.64 2.16
CA THR A 54 -37.12 -4.86 2.92
C THR A 54 -38.30 -4.59 1.99
N PRO A 55 -39.01 -5.63 1.52
CA PRO A 55 -40.21 -5.46 0.69
C PRO A 55 -41.21 -4.52 1.37
N LYS A 56 -41.88 -3.66 0.60
CA LYS A 56 -42.90 -2.77 1.18
C LYS A 56 -44.04 -3.60 1.75
N LYS A 57 -44.74 -3.09 2.77
CA LYS A 57 -45.89 -3.79 3.39
C LYS A 57 -46.94 -4.27 2.37
N SER A 58 -47.17 -3.50 1.31
CA SER A 58 -48.10 -3.85 0.22
C SER A 58 -47.62 -5.01 -0.68
N GLU A 59 -46.31 -5.25 -0.73
CA GLU A 59 -45.64 -6.24 -1.60
C GLU A 59 -45.39 -7.58 -0.88
N ILE A 60 -45.55 -7.63 0.45
CA ILE A 60 -45.31 -8.85 1.26
C ILE A 60 -46.21 -10.01 0.81
N LYS A 61 -47.46 -9.72 0.44
CA LYS A 61 -48.42 -10.73 -0.04
C LYS A 61 -48.01 -11.40 -1.36
N ASP A 62 -47.17 -10.72 -2.14
CA ASP A 62 -46.72 -11.14 -3.47
C ASP A 62 -45.29 -11.74 -3.42
N CYS A 63 -44.67 -11.75 -2.24
CA CYS A 63 -43.40 -12.43 -2.00
C CYS A 63 -43.62 -13.94 -1.81
N THR A 64 -42.58 -14.74 -2.03
CA THR A 64 -42.63 -16.21 -1.89
C THR A 64 -41.58 -16.71 -0.91
N ILE A 65 -41.88 -17.83 -0.24
CA ILE A 65 -40.92 -18.58 0.59
C ILE A 65 -40.94 -20.05 0.19
N LYS A 66 -39.77 -20.63 -0.08
CA LYS A 66 -39.64 -22.04 -0.49
C LYS A 66 -38.43 -22.68 0.19
N ALA A 67 -38.54 -23.97 0.49
CA ALA A 67 -37.41 -24.78 0.92
C ALA A 67 -36.60 -25.19 -0.32
N GLU A 68 -35.30 -24.92 -0.30
CA GLU A 68 -34.38 -25.18 -1.41
C GLU A 68 -33.09 -25.83 -0.88
N LYS A 69 -32.43 -26.61 -1.75
CA LYS A 69 -31.07 -27.08 -1.47
C LYS A 69 -30.07 -26.03 -1.95
N VAL A 70 -29.40 -25.39 -0.99
CA VAL A 70 -28.38 -24.38 -1.25
C VAL A 70 -27.05 -24.89 -0.68
N ASN A 71 -26.04 -25.07 -1.52
CA ASN A 71 -24.70 -25.56 -1.12
C ASN A 71 -24.73 -26.86 -0.29
N GLY A 72 -25.68 -27.77 -0.55
CA GLY A 72 -25.83 -29.04 0.17
C GLY A 72 -26.60 -28.96 1.50
N ALA A 73 -26.89 -27.74 1.98
CA ALA A 73 -27.76 -27.45 3.12
C ALA A 73 -29.22 -27.27 2.69
N THR A 74 -30.16 -27.48 3.60
CA THR A 74 -31.58 -27.13 3.38
C THR A 74 -31.78 -25.69 3.82
N ALA A 75 -32.37 -24.85 2.99
CA ALA A 75 -32.60 -23.45 3.32
C ALA A 75 -34.01 -22.98 2.97
N TRP A 76 -34.60 -22.14 3.81
CA TRP A 76 -35.78 -21.36 3.45
C TRP A 76 -35.34 -20.11 2.70
N VAL A 77 -35.77 -19.98 1.44
CA VAL A 77 -35.42 -18.85 0.57
C VAL A 77 -36.64 -17.98 0.36
N VAL A 78 -36.55 -16.71 0.74
CA VAL A 78 -37.58 -15.69 0.53
C VAL A 78 -37.24 -14.87 -0.70
N ARG A 79 -38.17 -14.75 -1.64
CA ARG A 79 -38.03 -13.92 -2.84
C ARG A 79 -39.07 -12.81 -2.90
N SER A 80 -38.65 -11.64 -3.37
CA SER A 80 -39.52 -10.50 -3.68
C SER A 80 -40.43 -10.81 -4.89
N PRO A 81 -41.44 -9.96 -5.19
CA PRO A 81 -42.31 -10.18 -6.35
C PRO A 81 -41.56 -10.18 -7.68
N ASN A 82 -40.42 -9.49 -7.73
CA ASN A 82 -39.55 -9.41 -8.90
C ASN A 82 -38.59 -10.61 -9.01
N GLY A 83 -38.69 -11.60 -8.10
CA GLY A 83 -37.88 -12.82 -8.12
C GLY A 83 -36.52 -12.73 -7.44
N ASN A 84 -36.12 -11.56 -6.93
CA ASN A 84 -34.85 -11.40 -6.21
C ASN A 84 -34.92 -12.05 -4.83
N ILE A 85 -33.85 -12.71 -4.40
CA ILE A 85 -33.73 -13.24 -3.03
C ILE A 85 -33.60 -12.05 -2.07
N VAL A 86 -34.39 -12.05 -1.01
CA VAL A 86 -34.35 -11.02 0.06
C VAL A 86 -33.92 -11.60 1.41
N ARG A 87 -34.20 -12.89 1.67
CA ARG A 87 -33.72 -13.62 2.86
C ARG A 87 -33.37 -15.06 2.49
N GLN A 88 -32.42 -15.63 3.20
CA GLN A 88 -32.15 -17.07 3.18
C GLN A 88 -31.81 -17.54 4.60
N PHE A 89 -32.51 -18.58 5.07
CA PHE A 89 -32.31 -19.17 6.39
C PHE A 89 -31.90 -20.62 6.22
N SER A 90 -30.64 -20.94 6.53
CA SER A 90 -30.03 -22.24 6.20
C SER A 90 -29.74 -23.06 7.46
N ASP A 91 -29.93 -24.36 7.32
CA ASP A 91 -29.50 -25.41 8.25
C ASP A 91 -28.22 -26.05 7.66
N SER A 92 -27.07 -25.67 8.20
CA SER A 92 -25.74 -26.04 7.71
C SER A 92 -25.23 -27.37 8.26
N ASP A 93 -25.67 -27.80 9.44
CA ASP A 93 -25.26 -29.06 10.07
C ASP A 93 -26.25 -30.22 9.87
N LYS A 94 -27.42 -29.91 9.30
CA LYS A 94 -28.51 -30.83 8.91
C LYS A 94 -29.28 -31.39 10.11
N ASP A 95 -29.29 -30.69 11.25
CA ASP A 95 -30.02 -31.10 12.45
C ASP A 95 -31.52 -30.72 12.44
N ASN A 96 -31.93 -29.96 11.43
CA ASN A 96 -33.23 -29.37 11.23
C ASN A 96 -33.55 -28.06 11.97
N VAL A 97 -32.51 -27.35 12.40
CA VAL A 97 -32.56 -26.02 13.02
C VAL A 97 -31.83 -25.03 12.10
N VAL A 98 -32.34 -23.80 12.01
CA VAL A 98 -31.64 -22.75 11.26
C VAL A 98 -30.50 -22.23 12.14
N ASP A 99 -29.27 -22.32 11.63
CA ASP A 99 -28.07 -21.76 12.25
C ASP A 99 -27.49 -20.58 11.46
N THR A 100 -28.01 -20.32 10.26
CA THR A 100 -27.51 -19.26 9.39
C THR A 100 -28.64 -18.38 8.87
N TRP A 101 -28.57 -17.07 9.15
CA TRP A 101 -29.53 -16.06 8.66
C TRP A 101 -28.86 -15.09 7.71
N SER A 102 -29.22 -15.14 6.42
CA SER A 102 -28.60 -14.38 5.35
C SER A 102 -29.55 -13.31 4.80
N TYR A 103 -29.00 -12.12 4.53
CA TYR A 103 -29.71 -10.91 4.16
C TYR A 103 -29.15 -10.36 2.86
N PHE A 104 -30.05 -9.88 1.99
CA PHE A 104 -29.73 -9.56 0.61
C PHE A 104 -30.09 -8.12 0.26
N ARG A 105 -29.37 -7.56 -0.72
CA ARG A 105 -29.67 -6.30 -1.39
C ARG A 105 -29.47 -6.47 -2.88
N ASP A 106 -30.50 -6.13 -3.67
CA ASP A 106 -30.52 -6.30 -5.13
C ASP A 106 -30.18 -7.74 -5.56
N GLY A 107 -30.61 -8.72 -4.75
CA GLY A 107 -30.33 -10.15 -4.96
C GLY A 107 -28.92 -10.62 -4.61
N LEU A 108 -28.02 -9.73 -4.13
CA LEU A 108 -26.70 -10.09 -3.63
C LEU A 108 -26.74 -10.26 -2.11
N GLU A 109 -26.14 -11.34 -1.60
CA GLU A 109 -26.02 -11.55 -0.16
C GLU A 109 -25.02 -10.56 0.43
N ILE A 110 -25.46 -9.67 1.30
CA ILE A 110 -24.61 -8.61 1.85
C ILE A 110 -24.25 -8.83 3.32
N TYR A 111 -25.00 -9.68 4.02
CA TYR A 111 -24.81 -9.87 5.45
C TYR A 111 -25.33 -11.23 5.92
N ARG A 112 -24.70 -11.79 6.94
CA ARG A 112 -25.07 -13.07 7.55
C ARG A 112 -24.81 -13.10 9.05
N ASP A 113 -25.83 -13.50 9.80
CA ASP A 113 -25.69 -13.97 11.17
C ASP A 113 -25.47 -15.48 11.17
N ILE A 114 -24.56 -15.97 12.02
CA ILE A 114 -24.21 -17.39 12.12
C ILE A 114 -24.20 -17.78 13.59
N ASP A 115 -24.87 -18.88 13.89
CA ASP A 115 -24.81 -19.63 15.14
C ASP A 115 -23.82 -20.78 14.94
N ALA A 116 -22.55 -20.56 15.29
CA ALA A 116 -21.49 -21.51 14.98
C ALA A 116 -21.32 -22.63 16.01
N ASP A 117 -21.92 -22.49 17.19
CA ASP A 117 -21.92 -23.51 18.25
C ASP A 117 -23.29 -24.21 18.41
N PHE A 118 -24.26 -23.85 17.57
CA PHE A 118 -25.57 -24.48 17.41
C PHE A 118 -26.45 -24.38 18.67
N ASN A 119 -26.35 -23.27 19.40
CA ASN A 119 -27.09 -23.07 20.64
C ASN A 119 -28.39 -22.26 20.48
N GLY A 120 -28.73 -21.89 19.25
CA GLY A 120 -29.92 -21.13 18.85
C GLY A 120 -29.71 -19.62 18.79
N LYS A 121 -28.48 -19.13 18.95
CA LYS A 121 -28.13 -17.71 18.90
C LYS A 121 -26.92 -17.48 18.02
N ALA A 122 -26.92 -16.34 17.33
CA ALA A 122 -25.78 -15.99 16.49
C ALA A 122 -24.60 -15.52 17.35
N ASP A 123 -23.45 -16.12 17.14
CA ASP A 123 -22.17 -15.81 17.79
C ASP A 123 -21.16 -15.22 16.79
N GLN A 124 -21.51 -15.16 15.50
CA GLN A 124 -20.71 -14.57 14.44
C GLN A 124 -21.53 -13.75 13.45
N TYR A 125 -20.91 -12.67 12.97
CA TYR A 125 -21.54 -11.71 12.07
C TYR A 125 -20.63 -11.44 10.88
N ARG A 126 -21.15 -11.57 9.65
CA ARG A 126 -20.35 -11.42 8.43
C ARG A 126 -20.97 -10.48 7.42
N TRP A 127 -20.13 -9.68 6.78
CA TRP A 127 -20.49 -8.78 5.70
C TRP A 127 -19.89 -9.27 4.38
N PHE A 128 -20.59 -9.00 3.28
CA PHE A 128 -20.22 -9.46 1.94
C PHE A 128 -20.46 -8.39 0.87
N HIS A 129 -19.83 -8.59 -0.29
CA HIS A 129 -19.98 -7.74 -1.48
C HIS A 129 -19.79 -6.24 -1.16
N THR A 130 -20.78 -5.41 -1.49
CA THR A 130 -20.74 -3.96 -1.31
C THR A 130 -20.91 -3.53 0.14
N ALA A 131 -21.27 -4.45 1.05
CA ALA A 131 -21.33 -4.19 2.48
C ALA A 131 -20.01 -4.46 3.21
N GLY A 132 -18.97 -4.90 2.48
CA GLY A 132 -17.63 -5.12 3.01
C GLY A 132 -17.28 -6.61 3.16
N MET A 133 -16.24 -6.89 3.94
CA MET A 133 -15.74 -8.26 4.17
C MET A 133 -15.63 -8.62 5.66
N ARG A 134 -16.14 -7.78 6.56
CA ARG A 134 -15.96 -7.95 8.01
C ARG A 134 -16.48 -9.31 8.51
N TRP A 135 -15.80 -9.84 9.53
CA TRP A 135 -16.22 -11.03 10.26
C TRP A 135 -16.00 -10.80 11.77
N GLY A 136 -17.08 -10.49 12.46
CA GLY A 136 -17.13 -10.29 13.91
C GLY A 136 -17.45 -11.58 14.66
N ILE A 137 -16.92 -11.67 15.87
CA ILE A 137 -17.16 -12.74 16.84
C ILE A 137 -17.76 -12.11 18.11
N ASP A 138 -18.82 -12.70 18.60
CA ASP A 138 -19.55 -12.35 19.82
C ASP A 138 -19.63 -13.61 20.68
N ARG A 139 -18.69 -13.74 21.62
CA ARG A 139 -18.55 -14.94 22.45
C ARG A 139 -19.53 -14.99 23.60
N ASN A 140 -20.06 -13.83 23.98
CA ASN A 140 -20.98 -13.70 25.11
C ASN A 140 -22.45 -13.62 24.66
N GLU A 141 -22.69 -13.55 23.35
CA GLU A 141 -23.99 -13.51 22.68
C GLU A 141 -24.87 -12.33 23.13
N ASP A 142 -24.26 -11.20 23.48
CA ASP A 142 -24.96 -9.98 23.85
C ASP A 142 -25.39 -9.14 22.63
N GLY A 143 -25.09 -9.64 21.43
CA GLY A 143 -25.38 -8.98 20.16
C GLY A 143 -24.29 -7.98 19.74
N LYS A 144 -23.21 -7.83 20.52
CA LYS A 144 -22.11 -6.92 20.23
C LYS A 144 -20.87 -7.71 19.92
N ILE A 145 -20.11 -7.21 18.95
CA ILE A 145 -18.86 -7.84 18.55
C ILE A 145 -17.83 -7.67 19.66
N ASP A 146 -17.32 -8.77 20.19
CA ASP A 146 -16.20 -8.79 21.12
C ASP A 146 -14.86 -8.66 20.40
N SER A 147 -14.74 -9.26 19.22
CA SER A 147 -13.50 -9.26 18.44
C SER A 147 -13.73 -9.48 16.95
N TRP A 148 -12.80 -8.97 16.14
CA TRP A 148 -12.81 -9.17 14.69
C TRP A 148 -11.90 -10.33 14.30
N LYS A 149 -12.46 -11.33 13.62
CA LYS A 149 -11.69 -12.40 12.95
C LYS A 149 -11.15 -11.93 11.61
N LEU A 150 -11.91 -11.10 10.90
CA LEU A 150 -11.49 -10.43 9.66
C LEU A 150 -12.06 -9.01 9.63
N ILE A 151 -11.20 -8.04 9.32
CA ILE A 151 -11.59 -6.64 9.09
C ILE A 151 -10.47 -5.95 8.32
N SER A 152 -10.81 -5.23 7.25
CA SER A 152 -9.83 -4.44 6.49
C SER A 152 -9.38 -3.19 7.28
N ALA A 153 -8.31 -2.53 6.81
CA ALA A 153 -7.82 -1.31 7.46
C ALA A 153 -8.85 -0.16 7.36
N GLU A 154 -9.52 -0.04 6.20
CA GLU A 154 -10.59 0.91 5.95
C GLU A 154 -11.81 0.66 6.84
N GLU A 155 -12.27 -0.58 6.94
CA GLU A 155 -13.42 -0.92 7.80
C GLU A 155 -13.10 -0.74 9.29
N ALA A 156 -11.85 -1.03 9.70
CA ALA A 156 -11.41 -0.77 11.07
C ALA A 156 -11.33 0.74 11.35
N ALA A 157 -10.93 1.57 10.37
CA ALA A 157 -10.98 3.02 10.48
C ALA A 157 -12.42 3.54 10.62
N GLU A 158 -13.36 3.00 9.84
CA GLU A 158 -14.78 3.31 9.98
C GLU A 158 -15.31 2.95 11.37
N GLU A 159 -14.94 1.78 11.91
CA GLU A 159 -15.30 1.39 13.28
C GLU A 159 -14.71 2.33 14.35
N VAL A 160 -13.52 2.90 14.14
CA VAL A 160 -12.97 3.94 15.04
C VAL A 160 -13.83 5.20 15.00
N VAL A 161 -14.19 5.67 13.80
CA VAL A 161 -15.03 6.87 13.63
C VAL A 161 -16.39 6.67 14.28
N GLU A 162 -16.97 5.48 14.11
CA GLU A 162 -18.24 5.11 14.71
C GLU A 162 -18.15 4.98 16.23
N ALA A 163 -17.06 4.43 16.78
CA ALA A 163 -16.80 4.42 18.22
C ALA A 163 -16.71 5.84 18.80
N ILE A 164 -16.08 6.77 18.08
CA ILE A 164 -16.02 8.18 18.47
C ILE A 164 -17.43 8.78 18.45
N ARG A 165 -18.20 8.51 17.39
CA ARG A 165 -19.56 9.02 17.19
C ARG A 165 -20.49 8.61 18.33
N THR A 166 -20.47 7.33 18.69
CA THR A 166 -21.31 6.77 19.77
C THR A 166 -20.70 6.89 21.17
N LYS A 167 -19.46 7.40 21.27
CA LYS A 167 -18.66 7.42 22.51
C LYS A 167 -18.50 6.04 23.15
N ASP A 168 -18.47 5.00 22.32
CA ASP A 168 -18.37 3.61 22.75
C ASP A 168 -16.91 3.19 22.87
N LEU A 169 -16.39 3.24 24.11
CA LEU A 169 -15.03 2.82 24.41
C LEU A 169 -14.80 1.33 24.12
N ALA A 170 -15.79 0.47 24.36
CA ALA A 170 -15.67 -0.97 24.11
C ALA A 170 -15.56 -1.26 22.60
N ARG A 171 -16.26 -0.47 21.77
CA ARG A 171 -16.14 -0.50 20.30
C ARG A 171 -14.77 -0.08 19.80
N PHE A 172 -14.14 0.90 20.44
CA PHE A 172 -12.76 1.24 20.12
C PHE A 172 -11.76 0.15 20.59
N GLN A 173 -11.90 -0.32 21.83
CA GLN A 173 -10.95 -1.24 22.46
C GLN A 173 -10.80 -2.57 21.71
N ARG A 174 -11.88 -3.11 21.12
CA ARG A 174 -11.82 -4.37 20.33
C ARG A 174 -10.98 -4.26 19.05
N LEU A 175 -10.71 -3.04 18.58
CA LEU A 175 -9.87 -2.76 17.41
C LEU A 175 -8.38 -2.69 17.78
N LEU A 176 -8.06 -2.54 19.08
CA LEU A 176 -6.68 -2.54 19.55
C LEU A 176 -6.07 -3.94 19.47
N LEU A 177 -4.77 -3.98 19.23
CA LEU A 177 -3.97 -5.17 19.32
C LEU A 177 -3.96 -5.69 20.77
N THR A 178 -4.30 -6.96 20.97
CA THR A 178 -4.32 -7.55 22.31
C THR A 178 -2.92 -7.96 22.79
N SER A 179 -2.74 -8.09 24.10
CA SER A 179 -1.48 -8.60 24.67
C SER A 179 -1.12 -10.00 24.18
N ALA A 180 -2.12 -10.85 23.89
CA ALA A 180 -1.89 -12.20 23.36
C ALA A 180 -1.43 -12.16 21.89
N GLU A 181 -2.00 -11.28 21.07
CA GLU A 181 -1.57 -11.07 19.69
C GLU A 181 -0.18 -10.44 19.64
N LEU A 182 0.09 -9.42 20.46
CA LEU A 182 1.38 -8.74 20.54
C LEU A 182 2.54 -9.73 20.84
N LYS A 183 2.33 -10.66 21.78
CA LYS A 183 3.31 -11.73 22.10
C LYS A 183 3.60 -12.66 20.91
N LYS A 184 2.63 -12.85 20.02
CA LYS A 184 2.78 -13.71 18.84
C LYS A 184 3.52 -13.04 17.68
N LEU A 185 3.69 -11.71 17.71
CA LEU A 185 4.35 -10.94 16.66
C LEU A 185 5.88 -11.13 16.62
N GLY A 186 6.48 -11.68 17.67
CA GLY A 186 7.92 -11.97 17.67
C GLY A 186 8.81 -10.71 17.69
N LEU A 187 8.31 -9.63 18.30
CA LEU A 187 8.98 -8.34 18.38
C LEU A 187 10.21 -8.36 19.30
N SER A 188 11.16 -7.44 19.05
CA SER A 188 12.25 -7.17 19.99
C SER A 188 11.72 -6.66 21.34
N LYS A 189 12.49 -6.83 22.44
CA LYS A 189 12.07 -6.41 23.78
C LYS A 189 11.68 -4.93 23.83
N THR A 190 12.46 -4.08 23.17
CA THR A 190 12.24 -2.63 23.11
C THR A 190 10.94 -2.30 22.39
N LEU A 191 10.72 -2.85 21.19
CA LEU A 191 9.53 -2.57 20.40
C LEU A 191 8.27 -3.18 21.02
N PHE A 192 8.39 -4.36 21.63
CA PHE A 192 7.32 -4.98 22.41
C PHE A 192 6.87 -4.07 23.56
N LYS A 193 7.82 -3.50 24.32
CA LYS A 193 7.52 -2.56 25.40
C LYS A 193 6.86 -1.29 24.85
N GLN A 194 7.41 -0.69 23.80
CA GLN A 194 6.87 0.53 23.20
C GLN A 194 5.42 0.36 22.73
N LEU A 195 5.11 -0.73 22.02
CA LEU A 195 3.73 -1.02 21.59
C LEU A 195 2.81 -1.31 22.77
N THR A 196 3.31 -2.02 23.79
CA THR A 196 2.54 -2.26 25.03
C THR A 196 2.14 -0.95 25.69
N ASP A 197 3.09 -0.04 25.86
CA ASP A 197 2.86 1.26 26.52
C ASP A 197 1.82 2.10 25.74
N ARG A 198 1.89 2.10 24.40
CA ARG A 198 0.93 2.79 23.50
C ARG A 198 -0.47 2.19 23.58
N ILE A 199 -0.58 0.87 23.46
CA ILE A 199 -1.87 0.14 23.52
C ILE A 199 -2.54 0.36 24.88
N GLN A 200 -1.77 0.34 25.99
CA GLN A 200 -2.31 0.59 27.33
C GLN A 200 -2.77 2.03 27.54
N ALA A 201 -2.10 3.00 26.91
CA ALA A 201 -2.49 4.41 26.97
C ALA A 201 -3.72 4.74 26.08
N ALA A 202 -3.95 3.96 25.02
CA ALA A 202 -4.94 4.27 24.00
C ALA A 202 -6.38 4.43 24.54
N PRO A 203 -6.93 3.55 25.41
CA PRO A 203 -8.29 3.71 25.96
C PRO A 203 -8.50 5.03 26.71
N LYS A 204 -7.51 5.44 27.51
CA LYS A 204 -7.55 6.69 28.27
C LYS A 204 -7.51 7.90 27.32
N ASN A 205 -6.67 7.85 26.30
CA ASN A 205 -6.55 8.92 25.31
C ASN A 205 -7.80 9.03 24.43
N PHE A 206 -8.38 7.90 24.05
CA PHE A 206 -9.67 7.84 23.36
C PHE A 206 -10.78 8.50 24.19
N GLY A 207 -10.87 8.16 25.48
CA GLY A 207 -11.86 8.77 26.38
C GLY A 207 -11.75 10.30 26.45
N LYS A 208 -10.52 10.84 26.46
CA LYS A 208 -10.27 12.29 26.39
C LYS A 208 -10.72 12.88 25.05
N LEU A 209 -10.41 12.22 23.95
CA LEU A 209 -10.77 12.67 22.61
C LEU A 209 -12.30 12.65 22.41
N ALA A 210 -12.97 11.55 22.76
CA ALA A 210 -14.42 11.39 22.68
C ALA A 210 -15.19 12.37 23.58
N ALA A 211 -14.58 12.81 24.70
CA ALA A 211 -15.13 13.84 25.57
C ALA A 211 -14.80 15.28 25.12
N SER A 212 -13.93 15.46 24.12
CA SER A 212 -13.46 16.78 23.70
C SER A 212 -14.55 17.59 22.97
N LYS A 213 -14.56 18.92 23.18
CA LYS A 213 -15.45 19.85 22.45
C LYS A 213 -15.18 19.89 20.94
N LEU A 214 -14.00 19.43 20.51
CA LEU A 214 -13.59 19.35 19.11
C LEU A 214 -14.43 18.32 18.34
N ILE A 215 -14.80 17.22 18.98
CA ILE A 215 -15.74 16.23 18.44
C ILE A 215 -17.18 16.50 18.89
N ALA A 216 -17.38 17.09 20.07
CA ALA A 216 -18.72 17.33 20.65
C ALA A 216 -19.53 18.50 20.02
N GLY A 217 -19.20 18.95 18.81
CA GLY A 217 -19.93 20.03 18.14
C GLY A 217 -21.11 19.51 17.32
N LYS A 218 -22.34 19.62 17.83
CA LYS A 218 -23.54 19.68 16.98
C LYS A 218 -23.48 20.97 16.17
N VAL A 219 -23.35 20.89 14.85
CA VAL A 219 -23.67 21.99 13.93
C VAL A 219 -24.78 21.46 13.02
N GLY A 220 -26.01 21.95 13.22
CA GLY A 220 -27.17 21.54 12.41
C GLY A 220 -27.66 20.10 12.60
N GLY A 221 -27.29 19.42 13.70
CA GLY A 221 -27.83 18.09 14.03
C GLY A 221 -27.18 16.89 13.31
N LYS A 222 -26.04 17.05 12.62
CA LYS A 222 -25.29 15.94 12.01
C LYS A 222 -23.98 15.67 12.75
N GLU A 223 -23.75 14.40 13.09
CA GLU A 223 -22.54 13.90 13.79
C GLU A 223 -21.37 13.70 12.81
N ILE A 224 -20.20 13.28 13.31
CA ILE A 224 -19.04 12.96 12.46
C ILE A 224 -19.36 11.72 11.61
N GLU A 225 -19.00 11.76 10.32
CA GLU A 225 -19.26 10.65 9.40
C GLU A 225 -17.95 10.24 8.71
N PHE A 226 -17.68 8.94 8.66
CA PHE A 226 -16.59 8.39 7.87
C PHE A 226 -16.81 8.68 6.38
N ARG A 227 -15.75 9.06 5.66
CA ARG A 227 -15.81 9.41 4.24
C ARG A 227 -14.83 8.63 3.41
N ASP A 228 -13.60 8.53 3.89
CA ASP A 228 -12.53 7.89 3.15
C ASP A 228 -11.46 7.40 4.11
N PHE A 229 -10.77 6.35 3.71
CA PHE A 229 -9.59 5.83 4.39
C PHE A 229 -8.35 6.30 3.65
N GLY A 230 -7.34 6.72 4.41
CA GLY A 230 -6.07 7.12 3.81
C GLY A 230 -4.87 6.64 4.59
N GLY A 231 -3.85 6.28 3.83
CA GLY A 231 -2.57 5.78 4.34
C GLY A 231 -1.69 5.41 3.16
N LEU A 232 -0.37 5.44 3.35
CA LEU A 232 0.54 4.83 2.38
C LEU A 232 0.27 3.33 2.29
N LYS A 233 0.71 2.68 1.21
CA LYS A 233 0.59 1.22 1.07
C LYS A 233 1.22 0.53 2.31
N PRO A 234 0.63 -0.57 2.80
CA PRO A 234 1.17 -1.24 3.97
C PRO A 234 2.55 -1.79 3.64
N GLY A 235 3.52 -1.53 4.51
CA GLY A 235 4.87 -2.06 4.40
C GLY A 235 4.99 -3.43 5.05
N MET A 236 6.10 -4.12 4.76
CA MET A 236 6.49 -5.35 5.42
C MET A 236 7.72 -5.11 6.29
N VAL A 237 7.65 -5.48 7.56
CA VAL A 237 8.80 -5.58 8.46
C VAL A 237 9.33 -7.01 8.34
N PRO A 238 10.52 -7.24 7.76
CA PRO A 238 11.00 -8.59 7.52
C PRO A 238 11.43 -9.28 8.82
N ALA A 239 11.21 -10.60 8.86
CA ALA A 239 11.74 -11.51 9.87
C ALA A 239 13.27 -11.44 9.90
N GLY A 240 13.85 -11.40 11.10
CA GLY A 240 15.30 -11.31 11.28
C GLY A 240 15.85 -9.88 11.26
N SER A 241 14.98 -8.87 11.11
CA SER A 241 15.34 -7.48 11.42
C SER A 241 15.59 -7.30 12.92
N ALA A 242 16.32 -6.25 13.31
CA ALA A 242 16.56 -5.91 14.73
C ALA A 242 15.25 -5.69 15.54
N SER A 243 14.12 -5.54 14.86
CA SER A 243 12.81 -5.21 15.42
C SER A 243 11.83 -6.40 15.47
N SER A 244 11.98 -7.44 14.64
CA SER A 244 11.05 -8.58 14.59
C SER A 244 11.68 -9.89 14.11
N SER A 245 11.31 -11.00 14.77
CA SER A 245 11.65 -12.38 14.39
C SER A 245 10.66 -13.01 13.38
N LYS A 246 9.61 -12.28 12.99
CA LYS A 246 8.60 -12.69 12.01
C LYS A 246 8.29 -11.57 11.03
N ASP A 247 7.82 -11.93 9.83
CA ASP A 247 7.31 -10.95 8.89
C ASP A 247 6.05 -10.30 9.46
N LEU A 248 6.01 -8.97 9.50
CA LEU A 248 4.85 -8.20 9.92
C LEU A 248 4.37 -7.34 8.77
N VAL A 249 3.07 -7.31 8.53
CA VAL A 249 2.46 -6.39 7.58
C VAL A 249 1.86 -5.23 8.37
N VAL A 250 2.28 -4.01 8.05
CA VAL A 250 2.02 -2.82 8.87
C VAL A 250 1.58 -1.67 7.97
N TYR A 251 0.53 -0.97 8.34
CA TYR A 251 0.28 0.38 7.85
C TYR A 251 0.90 1.39 8.79
N GLU A 252 1.55 2.41 8.23
CA GLU A 252 2.02 3.57 8.98
C GLU A 252 1.24 4.82 8.61
N ASN A 253 1.09 5.69 9.61
CA ASN A 253 0.50 7.02 9.46
C ASN A 253 -0.90 6.98 8.82
N VAL A 254 -1.72 6.01 9.22
CA VAL A 254 -3.11 5.87 8.77
C VAL A 254 -3.94 7.05 9.26
N TRP A 255 -4.85 7.52 8.42
CA TRP A 255 -5.87 8.49 8.73
C TRP A 255 -7.24 8.07 8.17
N ALA A 256 -8.30 8.63 8.73
CA ALA A 256 -9.66 8.58 8.22
C ALA A 256 -10.12 10.00 7.90
N MET A 257 -10.63 10.22 6.69
CA MET A 257 -11.32 11.46 6.38
C MET A 257 -12.70 11.41 7.02
N VAL A 258 -13.02 12.39 7.85
CA VAL A 258 -14.32 12.52 8.49
C VAL A 258 -15.01 13.80 8.03
N ARG A 259 -16.32 13.74 7.80
CA ARG A 259 -17.14 14.92 7.53
C ARG A 259 -17.83 15.38 8.81
N LYS A 260 -17.77 16.69 9.07
CA LYS A 260 -18.48 17.37 10.16
C LYS A 260 -19.30 18.52 9.55
N GLY A 261 -20.59 18.28 9.31
CA GLY A 261 -21.42 19.20 8.54
C GLY A 261 -20.96 19.27 7.08
N GLU A 262 -20.52 20.44 6.61
CA GLU A 262 -19.96 20.64 5.26
C GLU A 262 -18.43 20.57 5.23
N LYS A 263 -17.77 20.48 6.38
CA LYS A 263 -16.31 20.46 6.48
C LYS A 263 -15.77 19.04 6.53
N PHE A 264 -14.61 18.82 5.92
CA PHE A 264 -13.85 17.59 5.99
C PHE A 264 -12.63 17.80 6.90
N GLU A 265 -12.38 16.83 7.78
CA GLU A 265 -11.26 16.83 8.72
C GLU A 265 -10.55 15.47 8.67
N GLN A 266 -9.23 15.45 8.88
CA GLN A 266 -8.46 14.21 8.97
C GLN A 266 -8.37 13.75 10.44
N LEU A 267 -8.83 12.53 10.68
CA LEU A 267 -8.66 11.82 11.95
C LEU A 267 -7.48 10.87 11.82
N GLN A 268 -6.38 11.16 12.50
CA GLN A 268 -5.20 10.29 12.52
C GLN A 268 -5.49 9.04 13.34
N LEU A 269 -5.18 7.87 12.78
CA LEU A 269 -5.30 6.55 13.41
C LEU A 269 -3.94 5.93 13.74
N GLY A 270 -2.86 6.43 13.15
CA GLY A 270 -1.49 6.03 13.48
C GLY A 270 -1.09 4.71 12.81
N THR A 271 -0.43 3.83 13.56
CA THR A 271 0.05 2.55 13.06
C THR A 271 -1.03 1.47 13.18
N MET A 272 -1.19 0.65 12.13
CA MET A 272 -2.02 -0.55 12.19
C MET A 272 -1.19 -1.78 11.83
N ILE A 273 -1.34 -2.86 12.59
CA ILE A 273 -0.62 -4.12 12.37
C ILE A 273 -1.63 -5.19 11.94
N LYS A 274 -1.32 -5.91 10.86
CA LYS A 274 -2.13 -7.04 10.42
C LYS A 274 -1.85 -8.26 11.28
N THR A 275 -2.89 -8.81 11.91
CA THR A 275 -2.82 -10.05 12.69
C THR A 275 -3.91 -11.00 12.26
N GLY A 276 -3.53 -12.18 11.75
CA GLY A 276 -4.49 -13.08 11.10
C GLY A 276 -5.23 -12.39 9.96
N GLY A 277 -6.56 -12.37 10.02
CA GLY A 277 -7.43 -11.69 9.06
C GLY A 277 -7.74 -10.23 9.39
N ALA A 278 -7.30 -9.70 10.54
CA ALA A 278 -7.74 -8.41 11.05
C ALA A 278 -6.60 -7.39 11.10
N TRP A 279 -6.91 -6.14 10.73
CA TRP A 279 -6.06 -4.99 11.01
C TRP A 279 -6.34 -4.45 12.42
N LYS A 280 -5.27 -4.25 13.21
CA LYS A 280 -5.34 -3.84 14.61
C LYS A 280 -4.61 -2.53 14.84
N LEU A 281 -5.23 -1.63 15.59
CA LEU A 281 -4.59 -0.37 16.02
C LEU A 281 -3.64 -0.62 17.19
N VAL A 282 -2.62 0.22 17.30
CA VAL A 282 -1.73 0.25 18.48
C VAL A 282 -1.77 1.58 19.25
N ASP A 283 -2.50 2.56 18.72
CA ASP A 283 -2.61 3.92 19.26
C ASP A 283 -4.08 4.37 19.36
N SER A 284 -4.31 5.44 20.12
CA SER A 284 -5.59 6.17 20.10
C SER A 284 -5.64 7.07 18.88
N PRO A 285 -6.83 7.25 18.26
CA PRO A 285 -7.01 8.28 17.27
C PRO A 285 -6.69 9.68 17.84
N SER A 286 -6.34 10.61 16.95
CA SER A 286 -6.08 12.02 17.27
C SER A 286 -6.44 12.93 16.09
N LEU A 287 -6.68 14.22 16.36
CA LEU A 287 -6.89 15.23 15.32
C LEU A 287 -5.55 15.92 15.02
N GLY A 288 -5.16 16.06 13.75
CA GLY A 288 -3.88 16.68 13.34
C GLY A 288 -3.84 17.12 11.87
N SER A 289 -2.87 17.95 11.48
CA SER A 289 -2.65 18.36 10.08
C SER A 289 -1.65 17.46 9.35
N ALA A 290 -1.70 17.40 8.01
CA ALA A 290 -0.84 16.54 7.16
C ALA A 290 0.68 16.63 7.43
N THR A 291 1.15 17.72 8.05
CA THR A 291 2.54 17.93 8.45
C THR A 291 2.89 17.28 9.79
N GLU A 292 1.91 16.96 10.65
CA GLU A 292 2.07 16.16 11.88
C GLU A 292 2.13 14.64 11.59
N VAL A 293 1.69 14.24 10.39
CA VAL A 293 1.40 12.86 9.97
C VAL A 293 2.66 12.04 9.66
N ALA A 294 3.82 12.65 9.36
CA ALA A 294 5.04 11.91 9.01
C ALA A 294 5.83 11.33 10.22
N ALA A 295 5.63 11.83 11.45
CA ALA A 295 6.46 11.47 12.61
C ALA A 295 5.85 10.42 13.57
N SER A 296 4.69 9.84 13.25
CA SER A 296 4.06 8.83 14.12
C SER A 296 4.51 7.39 13.87
N GLY A 297 5.24 7.16 12.76
CA GLY A 297 5.58 5.81 12.31
C GLY A 297 6.56 5.08 13.21
N ILE A 298 6.24 3.85 13.61
CA ILE A 298 6.99 3.03 14.58
C ILE A 298 7.97 2.08 13.86
N PHE A 299 7.59 1.60 12.68
CA PHE A 299 8.26 0.52 11.95
C PHE A 299 9.03 1.01 10.73
N PHE A 300 8.48 1.98 9.99
CA PHE A 300 9.04 2.46 8.72
C PHE A 300 9.45 3.92 8.77
N GLY A 301 9.65 4.47 9.97
CA GLY A 301 9.83 5.90 10.22
C GLY A 301 10.56 6.61 9.07
N THR A 302 9.88 7.55 8.42
CA THR A 302 10.56 8.59 7.67
C THR A 302 11.31 9.43 8.69
N ASN A 303 12.64 9.34 8.65
CA ASN A 303 13.40 10.58 8.74
C ASN A 303 12.83 11.51 7.65
N PRO A 304 12.43 12.77 7.92
CA PRO A 304 12.19 13.72 6.84
C PRO A 304 13.55 13.95 6.17
N GLY A 305 13.76 13.27 5.05
CA GLY A 305 15.00 13.26 4.29
C GLY A 305 15.25 11.91 3.62
N VAL A 306 15.07 11.86 2.30
CA VAL A 306 15.72 10.92 1.38
C VAL A 306 15.32 9.44 1.50
N ALA A 307 14.36 9.03 0.66
CA ALA A 307 14.35 7.66 0.15
C ALA A 307 15.21 7.64 -1.12
N SER A 308 16.49 7.32 -0.98
CA SER A 308 17.29 6.74 -2.06
C SER A 308 18.28 5.74 -1.48
N ASN A 309 18.02 4.47 -1.79
CA ASN A 309 18.93 3.35 -1.91
C ASN A 309 19.69 2.85 -0.67
N GLY A 310 19.34 1.62 -0.27
CA GLY A 310 20.34 0.66 0.19
C GLY A 310 20.78 0.80 1.64
N ALA A 311 19.85 0.66 2.59
CA ALA A 311 20.22 0.23 3.94
C ALA A 311 19.44 -1.03 4.29
N ALA A 312 20.04 -2.19 3.97
CA ALA A 312 19.80 -3.36 4.78
C ALA A 312 20.05 -2.95 6.25
N GLY A 313 19.09 -3.24 7.13
CA GLY A 313 19.21 -2.92 8.55
C GLY A 313 20.49 -3.55 9.13
N VAL A 314 21.54 -2.77 9.25
CA VAL A 314 22.73 -3.14 10.02
C VAL A 314 22.46 -2.65 11.43
N ALA A 315 22.30 -3.62 12.34
CA ALA A 315 22.10 -3.39 13.76
C ALA A 315 23.18 -2.44 14.31
N MET A 316 22.75 -1.36 14.98
CA MET A 316 23.63 -0.61 15.87
C MET A 316 24.11 -1.57 16.97
N GLY A 317 25.38 -1.95 16.92
CA GLY A 317 25.97 -3.05 17.70
C GLY A 317 26.18 -2.77 19.19
N THR A 318 25.70 -1.63 19.72
CA THR A 318 25.91 -1.22 21.11
C THR A 318 24.71 -0.46 21.65
N GLU A 319 24.30 -0.72 22.89
CA GLU A 319 23.26 0.06 23.56
C GLU A 319 23.69 1.53 23.67
N PRO A 320 22.82 2.51 23.35
CA PRO A 320 23.17 3.92 23.40
C PRO A 320 23.57 4.35 24.81
N THR A 321 24.73 5.01 24.95
CA THR A 321 25.18 5.57 26.22
C THR A 321 24.19 6.60 26.78
N GLU A 322 24.22 6.88 28.09
CA GLU A 322 23.35 7.92 28.70
C GLU A 322 23.47 9.28 27.98
N LYS A 323 24.68 9.63 27.53
CA LYS A 323 24.93 10.85 26.73
C LYS A 323 24.22 10.80 25.38
N MET A 324 24.28 9.66 24.67
CA MET A 324 23.57 9.47 23.41
C MET A 324 22.06 9.50 23.60
N GLN A 325 21.54 8.85 24.64
CA GLN A 325 20.10 8.85 24.96
C GLN A 325 19.59 10.28 25.20
N ALA A 326 20.36 11.10 25.92
CA ALA A 326 20.03 12.51 26.14
C ALA A 326 20.00 13.33 24.84
N ILE A 327 20.89 13.05 23.89
CA ILE A 327 20.91 13.73 22.58
C ILE A 327 19.74 13.24 21.70
N LEU A 328 19.47 11.93 21.68
CA LEU A 328 18.33 11.34 20.95
C LEU A 328 16.99 11.91 21.44
N ALA A 329 16.81 12.07 22.76
CA ALA A 329 15.62 12.71 23.32
C ALA A 329 15.48 14.19 22.93
N LYS A 330 16.60 14.91 22.71
CA LYS A 330 16.57 16.28 22.17
C LYS A 330 16.21 16.28 20.69
N LEU A 331 16.76 15.36 19.90
CA LEU A 331 16.41 15.19 18.49
C LEU A 331 14.93 14.88 18.32
N GLU A 332 14.36 13.98 19.12
CA GLU A 332 12.93 13.65 19.06
C GLU A 332 12.05 14.89 19.31
N LYS A 333 12.37 15.69 20.34
CA LYS A 333 11.66 16.93 20.63
C LYS A 333 11.82 17.97 19.52
N LEU A 334 13.01 18.06 18.93
CA LEU A 334 13.29 18.97 17.84
C LEU A 334 12.55 18.57 16.55
N ASP A 335 12.47 17.28 16.26
CA ASP A 335 11.75 16.75 15.11
C ASP A 335 10.24 17.06 15.25
N GLN A 336 9.69 16.94 16.45
CA GLN A 336 8.31 17.40 16.73
C GLN A 336 8.11 18.91 16.50
N GLN A 337 9.13 19.74 16.76
CA GLN A 337 9.07 21.18 16.48
C GLN A 337 9.15 21.47 14.98
N LEU A 338 10.04 20.78 14.25
CA LEU A 338 10.23 20.91 12.80
C LEU A 338 8.94 20.60 12.03
N MET A 339 8.18 19.61 12.49
CA MET A 339 6.90 19.20 11.90
C MET A 339 5.84 20.32 11.91
N ARG A 340 5.90 21.21 12.90
CA ARG A 340 4.94 22.31 13.10
C ARG A 340 5.45 23.68 12.67
N ALA A 341 6.73 23.78 12.31
CA ALA A 341 7.39 25.04 12.03
C ALA A 341 7.13 25.51 10.59
N ASP A 342 6.90 26.81 10.45
CA ASP A 342 6.98 27.49 9.15
C ASP A 342 8.43 27.46 8.61
N ILE A 343 8.58 27.69 7.30
CA ILE A 343 9.86 27.61 6.58
C ILE A 343 10.95 28.49 7.24
N LYS A 344 10.60 29.68 7.75
CA LYS A 344 11.57 30.58 8.39
C LYS A 344 12.09 30.02 9.71
N LYS A 345 11.22 29.39 10.51
CA LYS A 345 11.62 28.71 11.75
C LYS A 345 12.35 27.41 11.49
N LYS A 346 12.00 26.67 10.43
CA LYS A 346 12.69 25.44 10.03
C LYS A 346 14.19 25.65 9.83
N ALA A 347 14.63 26.79 9.29
CA ALA A 347 16.06 27.07 9.11
C ALA A 347 16.89 26.97 10.41
N ALA A 348 16.41 27.60 11.49
CA ALA A 348 17.09 27.55 12.78
C ALA A 348 17.00 26.17 13.44
N LEU A 349 15.87 25.49 13.28
CA LEU A 349 15.64 24.15 13.82
C LEU A 349 16.50 23.09 13.10
N ASN A 350 16.60 23.14 11.77
CA ASN A 350 17.45 22.26 10.97
C ASN A 350 18.94 22.46 11.29
N LYS A 351 19.38 23.70 11.52
CA LYS A 351 20.74 23.97 12.03
C LYS A 351 20.96 23.32 13.40
N THR A 352 19.98 23.37 14.29
CA THR A 352 20.03 22.70 15.59
C THR A 352 20.07 21.18 15.42
N ARG A 353 19.31 20.64 14.48
CA ARG A 353 19.25 19.20 14.16
C ARG A 353 20.60 18.69 13.67
N ALA A 354 21.23 19.42 12.74
CA ALA A 354 22.56 19.11 12.24
C ALA A 354 23.58 19.06 13.39
N ASN A 355 23.54 20.04 14.30
CA ASN A 355 24.43 20.08 15.45
C ASN A 355 24.22 18.92 16.42
N LEU A 356 22.97 18.47 16.64
CA LEU A 356 22.68 17.32 17.48
C LEU A 356 23.15 15.99 16.84
N LEU A 357 22.99 15.82 15.53
CA LEU A 357 23.54 14.66 14.81
C LEU A 357 25.07 14.65 14.85
N LEU A 358 25.71 15.83 14.72
CA LEU A 358 27.15 15.95 14.88
C LEU A 358 27.60 15.62 16.32
N GLN A 359 26.81 16.00 17.33
CA GLN A 359 27.07 15.60 18.71
C GLN A 359 26.97 14.08 18.87
N LEU A 360 25.97 13.41 18.27
CA LEU A 360 25.87 11.95 18.28
C LEU A 360 27.10 11.31 17.65
N ALA A 361 27.53 11.77 16.48
CA ALA A 361 28.75 11.31 15.84
C ALA A 361 29.97 11.45 16.77
N ASN A 362 30.11 12.58 17.47
CA ASN A 362 31.25 12.83 18.36
C ASN A 362 31.24 12.00 19.64
N VAL A 363 30.07 11.55 20.13
CA VAL A 363 29.97 10.70 21.33
C VAL A 363 29.87 9.20 21.01
N SER A 364 29.87 8.85 19.72
CA SER A 364 29.79 7.47 19.26
C SER A 364 30.99 6.66 19.72
N ALA A 365 30.75 5.40 20.08
CA ALA A 365 31.77 4.56 20.71
C ALA A 365 32.79 3.99 19.72
N ASN A 366 32.41 3.90 18.44
CA ASN A 366 33.27 3.35 17.38
C ASN A 366 33.14 4.15 16.07
N VAL A 367 34.13 3.93 15.19
CA VAL A 367 34.26 4.65 13.91
C VAL A 367 33.04 4.39 13.00
N THR A 368 32.53 3.17 12.96
CA THR A 368 31.38 2.82 12.11
C THR A 368 30.10 3.54 12.53
N GLU A 369 29.78 3.54 13.82
CA GLU A 369 28.63 4.27 14.38
C GLU A 369 28.77 5.78 14.13
N ARG A 370 29.98 6.32 14.33
CA ARG A 370 30.28 7.73 14.04
C ARG A 370 30.04 8.06 12.58
N GLU A 371 30.55 7.25 11.64
CA GLU A 371 30.34 7.46 10.21
C GLU A 371 28.85 7.40 9.82
N GLN A 372 28.07 6.50 10.43
CA GLN A 372 26.63 6.42 10.21
C GLN A 372 25.89 7.71 10.61
N TRP A 373 26.20 8.28 11.77
CA TRP A 373 25.61 9.56 12.20
C TRP A 373 26.03 10.73 11.30
N LEU A 374 27.27 10.73 10.81
CA LEU A 374 27.75 11.75 9.87
C LEU A 374 27.06 11.64 8.51
N ARG A 375 26.81 10.42 8.01
CA ARG A 375 26.04 10.21 6.78
C ARG A 375 24.60 10.68 6.94
N GLN A 376 23.93 10.32 8.04
CA GLN A 376 22.57 10.81 8.34
C GLN A 376 22.51 12.34 8.45
N LEU A 377 23.53 12.96 9.03
CA LEU A 377 23.66 14.41 9.06
C LEU A 377 23.74 14.98 7.64
N ALA A 378 24.62 14.43 6.80
CA ALA A 378 24.81 14.92 5.44
C ALA A 378 23.52 14.81 4.61
N ASP A 379 22.82 13.68 4.71
CA ASP A 379 21.53 13.45 4.04
C ASP A 379 20.47 14.46 4.48
N MET A 380 20.36 14.66 5.80
CA MET A 380 19.39 15.57 6.38
C MET A 380 19.67 17.02 5.97
N VAL A 381 20.93 17.46 6.02
CA VAL A 381 21.30 18.83 5.63
C VAL A 381 21.12 19.03 4.12
N SER A 382 21.50 18.05 3.29
CA SER A 382 21.30 18.11 1.85
C SER A 382 19.82 18.24 1.51
N ALA A 383 18.96 17.38 2.06
CA ALA A 383 17.52 17.44 1.82
C ALA A 383 16.89 18.77 2.29
N ALA A 384 17.27 19.25 3.48
CA ALA A 384 16.75 20.52 4.00
C ALA A 384 17.21 21.73 3.15
N ALA A 385 18.41 21.67 2.57
CA ALA A 385 18.89 22.69 1.64
C ALA A 385 18.08 22.67 0.33
N GLN A 386 17.82 21.49 -0.24
CA GLN A 386 17.02 21.33 -1.47
C GLN A 386 15.57 21.80 -1.30
N GLU A 387 14.96 21.58 -0.13
CA GLU A 387 13.61 22.08 0.20
C GLU A 387 13.60 23.61 0.45
N GLY A 388 14.76 24.25 0.60
CA GLY A 388 14.89 25.64 1.05
C GLY A 388 14.58 25.82 2.54
N SER A 389 14.39 24.74 3.31
CA SER A 389 14.12 24.76 4.74
C SER A 389 15.39 24.88 5.60
N PHE A 390 16.58 24.85 4.98
CA PHE A 390 17.86 25.23 5.59
C PHE A 390 18.79 25.92 4.56
N PRO A 391 18.60 27.23 4.27
CA PRO A 391 19.37 27.93 3.22
C PRO A 391 20.89 27.93 3.41
N GLY A 392 21.38 27.91 4.66
CA GLY A 392 22.81 27.80 4.97
C GLY A 392 23.34 26.35 5.00
N GLY A 393 22.55 25.37 4.53
CA GLY A 393 22.91 23.96 4.59
C GLY A 393 24.09 23.58 3.71
N ILE A 394 24.22 24.19 2.52
CA ILE A 394 25.36 23.95 1.62
C ILE A 394 26.68 24.43 2.26
N ASP A 395 26.69 25.64 2.80
CA ASP A 395 27.85 26.18 3.54
C ASP A 395 28.18 25.34 4.77
N TYR A 396 27.15 24.80 5.44
CA TYR A 396 27.33 23.89 6.57
C TYR A 396 28.02 22.60 6.13
N LEU A 397 27.55 21.95 5.05
CA LEU A 397 28.18 20.75 4.49
C LEU A 397 29.63 21.01 4.12
N LYS A 398 29.90 22.10 3.38
CA LYS A 398 31.26 22.48 2.96
C LYS A 398 32.21 22.73 4.13
N SER A 399 31.72 23.41 5.16
CA SER A 399 32.50 23.68 6.38
C SER A 399 32.81 22.39 7.14
N LEU A 400 31.83 21.48 7.23
CA LEU A 400 32.00 20.21 7.91
C LEU A 400 32.91 19.26 7.13
N GLU A 401 32.78 19.19 5.81
CA GLU A 401 33.68 18.47 4.91
C GLU A 401 35.14 18.88 5.13
N THR A 402 35.42 20.19 5.13
CA THR A 402 36.76 20.75 5.41
C THR A 402 37.28 20.35 6.79
N LYS A 403 36.40 20.32 7.80
CA LYS A 403 36.75 19.91 9.15
C LYS A 403 37.06 18.40 9.22
N LEU A 404 36.21 17.56 8.64
CA LEU A 404 36.38 16.11 8.60
C LEU A 404 37.66 15.71 7.85
N ALA A 405 38.01 16.44 6.78
CA ALA A 405 39.27 16.24 6.07
C ALA A 405 40.49 16.50 6.97
N LYS A 406 40.47 17.59 7.76
CA LYS A 406 41.53 17.91 8.74
C LYS A 406 41.62 16.90 9.88
N GLU A 407 40.50 16.27 10.24
CA GLU A 407 40.43 15.20 11.25
C GLU A 407 40.89 13.83 10.72
N GLY A 408 41.33 13.74 9.45
CA GLY A 408 41.83 12.49 8.86
C GLY A 408 40.76 11.43 8.65
N GLN A 409 39.52 11.83 8.34
CA GLN A 409 38.43 10.91 8.06
C GLN A 409 38.61 10.14 6.75
N SER A 410 37.87 9.04 6.60
CA SER A 410 37.98 8.17 5.43
C SER A 410 37.63 8.91 4.13
N GLU A 411 38.37 8.61 3.06
CA GLU A 411 38.09 9.12 1.70
C GLU A 411 36.64 8.83 1.28
N ASN A 412 36.11 7.65 1.64
CA ASN A 412 34.73 7.27 1.35
C ASN A 412 33.72 8.22 2.02
N LEU A 413 33.95 8.60 3.29
CA LEU A 413 33.09 9.56 3.97
C LEU A 413 33.20 10.97 3.36
N LEU A 414 34.40 11.42 3.02
CA LEU A 414 34.58 12.75 2.40
C LEU A 414 33.87 12.84 1.04
N ALA A 415 34.05 11.83 0.19
CA ALA A 415 33.34 11.73 -1.09
C ALA A 415 31.81 11.62 -0.92
N TYR A 416 31.34 11.02 0.19
CA TYR A 416 29.91 11.04 0.51
C TYR A 416 29.39 12.46 0.76
N PHE A 417 30.12 13.24 1.57
CA PHE A 417 29.77 14.64 1.84
C PHE A 417 29.82 15.49 0.57
N GLU A 418 30.83 15.31 -0.27
CA GLU A 418 30.95 15.98 -1.55
C GLU A 418 29.73 15.69 -2.44
N PHE A 419 29.34 14.42 -2.59
CA PHE A 419 28.17 14.03 -3.37
C PHE A 419 26.87 14.63 -2.82
N GLN A 420 26.66 14.59 -1.50
CA GLN A 420 25.47 15.19 -0.88
C GLN A 420 25.42 16.72 -1.05
N ARG A 421 26.58 17.39 -1.02
CA ARG A 421 26.70 18.82 -1.28
C ARG A 421 26.40 19.14 -2.74
N MET A 422 26.94 18.37 -3.69
CA MET A 422 26.67 18.52 -5.13
C MET A 422 25.17 18.41 -5.42
N LEU A 423 24.48 17.43 -4.84
CA LEU A 423 23.01 17.30 -4.95
C LEU A 423 22.28 18.52 -4.39
N ALA A 424 22.71 19.02 -3.21
CA ALA A 424 22.12 20.19 -2.59
C ALA A 424 22.30 21.46 -3.42
N GLU A 425 23.48 21.65 -4.01
CA GLU A 425 23.79 22.78 -4.90
C GLU A 425 22.94 22.71 -6.17
N TYR A 426 22.89 21.55 -6.84
CA TYR A 426 22.14 21.41 -8.07
C TYR A 426 20.63 21.60 -7.87
N TYR A 427 20.01 20.89 -6.95
CA TYR A 427 18.56 20.95 -6.75
C TYR A 427 18.10 22.17 -5.93
N GLY A 428 18.89 22.61 -4.95
CA GLY A 428 18.52 23.67 -4.01
C GLY A 428 18.96 25.07 -4.43
N VAL A 429 19.92 25.20 -5.35
CA VAL A 429 20.41 26.50 -5.84
C VAL A 429 20.19 26.60 -7.34
N THR A 430 20.80 25.72 -8.13
CA THR A 430 20.77 25.84 -9.60
C THR A 430 19.35 25.71 -10.15
N LEU A 431 18.63 24.63 -9.81
CA LEU A 431 17.27 24.40 -10.33
C LEU A 431 16.19 25.21 -9.60
N ALA A 432 16.52 25.83 -8.47
CA ALA A 432 15.63 26.71 -7.74
C ALA A 432 15.63 28.15 -8.28
N ASP A 433 16.61 28.51 -9.12
CA ASP A 433 16.65 29.78 -9.82
C ASP A 433 15.53 29.83 -10.89
N ALA A 434 14.71 30.88 -10.83
CA ALA A 434 13.56 31.05 -11.73
C ALA A 434 13.99 31.32 -13.18
N ASP A 435 15.20 31.82 -13.39
CA ASP A 435 15.74 32.19 -14.71
C ASP A 435 16.74 31.15 -15.23
N VAL A 436 16.83 29.97 -14.61
CA VAL A 436 17.79 28.92 -14.99
C VAL A 436 17.53 28.39 -16.41
N ASP A 437 18.59 28.32 -17.21
CA ASP A 437 18.59 27.46 -18.39
C ASP A 437 18.76 26.01 -17.95
N TYR A 438 17.65 25.26 -17.91
CA TYR A 438 17.64 23.85 -17.53
C TYR A 438 18.59 22.98 -18.37
N THR A 439 18.83 23.33 -19.63
CA THR A 439 19.71 22.58 -20.52
C THR A 439 21.16 22.76 -20.13
N GLU A 440 21.58 24.02 -19.93
CA GLU A 440 22.95 24.32 -19.50
C GLU A 440 23.22 23.80 -18.09
N ALA A 441 22.27 23.99 -17.16
CA ALA A 441 22.34 23.46 -15.80
C ALA A 441 22.47 21.93 -15.79
N HIS A 442 21.67 21.22 -16.58
CA HIS A 442 21.75 19.77 -16.68
C HIS A 442 23.07 19.30 -17.33
N ALA A 443 23.55 20.00 -18.36
CA ALA A 443 24.83 19.68 -18.98
C ALA A 443 25.99 19.87 -18.00
N GLN A 444 25.97 20.91 -17.16
CA GLN A 444 26.96 21.12 -16.12
C GLN A 444 26.88 20.03 -15.04
N TRP A 445 25.68 19.68 -14.59
CA TRP A 445 25.46 18.58 -13.64
C TRP A 445 26.09 17.26 -14.10
N LEU A 446 25.91 16.90 -15.38
CA LEU A 446 26.54 15.69 -15.92
C LEU A 446 28.07 15.78 -15.90
N LYS A 447 28.66 16.96 -16.19
CA LYS A 447 30.12 17.14 -16.07
C LYS A 447 30.61 17.00 -14.63
N ASP A 448 29.88 17.56 -13.68
CA ASP A 448 30.25 17.49 -12.26
C ASP A 448 30.17 16.04 -11.77
N LEU A 449 29.17 15.27 -12.21
CA LEU A 449 29.06 13.84 -11.92
C LEU A 449 30.22 13.03 -12.53
N GLU A 450 30.63 13.34 -13.76
CA GLU A 450 31.79 12.69 -14.39
C GLU A 450 33.07 12.97 -13.61
N ALA A 451 33.31 14.24 -13.23
CA ALA A 451 34.45 14.61 -12.40
C ALA A 451 34.43 13.91 -11.03
N PHE A 452 33.26 13.79 -10.41
CA PHE A 452 33.11 13.06 -9.14
C PHE A 452 33.47 11.57 -9.28
N VAL A 453 33.01 10.91 -10.36
CA VAL A 453 33.34 9.51 -10.63
C VAL A 453 34.82 9.31 -10.89
N GLU A 454 35.46 10.23 -11.61
CA GLU A 454 36.91 10.20 -11.87
C GLU A 454 37.73 10.38 -10.59
N ALA A 455 37.29 11.28 -9.70
CA ALA A 455 37.96 11.54 -8.44
C ALA A 455 37.78 10.40 -7.42
N HIS A 456 36.60 9.76 -7.41
CA HIS A 456 36.20 8.81 -6.35
C HIS A 456 35.73 7.44 -6.86
N PRO A 457 36.43 6.77 -7.80
CA PRO A 457 35.90 5.66 -8.60
C PRO A 457 35.45 4.42 -7.82
N LYS A 458 35.83 4.30 -6.54
CA LYS A 458 35.43 3.18 -5.67
C LYS A 458 34.34 3.55 -4.66
N ASN A 459 33.90 4.81 -4.60
CA ASN A 459 32.88 5.26 -3.67
C ASN A 459 31.51 4.67 -4.03
N ASP A 460 30.71 4.30 -3.02
CA ASP A 460 29.40 3.69 -3.24
C ASP A 460 28.42 4.61 -4.00
N ASN A 461 28.55 5.93 -3.87
CA ASN A 461 27.72 6.91 -4.57
C ASN A 461 28.07 7.04 -6.06
N CYS A 462 29.24 6.57 -6.50
CA CYS A 462 29.59 6.58 -7.92
C CYS A 462 28.65 5.71 -8.74
N ALA A 463 28.05 4.67 -8.15
CA ALA A 463 27.03 3.88 -8.84
C ALA A 463 25.78 4.70 -9.19
N GLU A 464 25.36 5.64 -8.34
CA GLU A 464 24.24 6.56 -8.64
C GLU A 464 24.67 7.65 -9.62
N ALA A 465 25.88 8.21 -9.48
CA ALA A 465 26.42 9.19 -10.43
C ALA A 465 26.49 8.60 -11.86
N LEU A 466 27.09 7.41 -12.00
CA LEU A 466 27.14 6.66 -13.25
C LEU A 466 25.75 6.32 -13.80
N ARG A 467 24.77 6.06 -12.92
CA ARG A 467 23.38 5.81 -13.34
C ARG A 467 22.79 7.05 -14.00
N GLN A 468 22.99 8.23 -13.42
CA GLN A 468 22.51 9.48 -13.98
C GLN A 468 23.21 9.84 -15.29
N LEU A 469 24.54 9.66 -15.36
CA LEU A 469 25.32 9.79 -16.59
C LEU A 469 24.80 8.89 -17.71
N ALA A 470 24.51 7.63 -17.38
CA ALA A 470 23.95 6.67 -18.32
C ALA A 470 22.57 7.10 -18.83
N MET A 471 21.70 7.57 -17.93
CA MET A 471 20.37 8.07 -18.30
C MET A 471 20.41 9.32 -19.17
N GLY A 472 21.27 10.29 -18.84
CA GLY A 472 21.47 11.47 -19.67
C GLY A 472 21.92 11.08 -21.08
N SER A 473 22.82 10.09 -21.18
CA SER A 473 23.26 9.53 -22.45
C SER A 473 22.11 8.87 -23.23
N GLU A 474 21.25 8.07 -22.59
CA GLU A 474 20.07 7.49 -23.24
C GLU A 474 19.08 8.55 -23.74
N ILE A 475 18.79 9.58 -22.94
CA ILE A 475 17.87 10.66 -23.29
C ILE A 475 18.39 11.45 -24.50
N SER A 476 19.71 11.68 -24.56
CA SER A 476 20.36 12.32 -25.71
C SER A 476 20.48 11.42 -26.94
N GLY A 477 20.14 10.13 -26.83
CA GLY A 477 20.25 9.14 -27.90
C GLY A 477 21.63 8.53 -28.09
N ASP A 478 22.61 8.84 -27.24
CA ASP A 478 23.94 8.22 -27.24
C ASP A 478 23.95 6.89 -26.48
N ASN A 479 23.33 5.88 -27.09
CA ASN A 479 23.26 4.52 -26.53
C ASN A 479 24.65 3.89 -26.32
N LYS A 480 25.67 4.30 -27.09
CA LYS A 480 27.03 3.76 -26.93
C LYS A 480 27.64 4.25 -25.62
N GLN A 481 27.51 5.55 -25.35
CA GLN A 481 27.97 6.14 -24.11
C GLN A 481 27.16 5.64 -22.91
N ALA A 482 25.83 5.52 -23.05
CA ALA A 482 24.98 4.94 -22.00
C ALA A 482 25.44 3.53 -21.60
N VAL A 483 25.71 2.66 -22.59
CA VAL A 483 26.21 1.30 -22.34
C VAL A 483 27.60 1.31 -21.68
N LYS A 484 28.48 2.28 -22.02
CA LYS A 484 29.77 2.43 -21.34
C LYS A 484 29.57 2.69 -19.85
N TRP A 485 28.73 3.66 -19.49
CA TRP A 485 28.45 3.99 -18.09
C TRP A 485 27.78 2.84 -17.33
N TYR A 486 26.78 2.18 -17.92
CA TYR A 486 26.17 1.01 -17.28
C TYR A 486 27.15 -0.15 -17.07
N ARG A 487 28.06 -0.40 -18.02
CA ARG A 487 29.11 -1.42 -17.83
C ARG A 487 30.09 -1.01 -16.73
N GLN A 488 30.37 0.27 -16.58
CA GLN A 488 31.22 0.76 -15.49
C GLN A 488 30.57 0.50 -14.12
N ILE A 489 29.26 0.69 -13.95
CA ILE A 489 28.54 0.29 -12.73
C ILE A 489 28.74 -1.21 -12.44
N LEU A 490 28.64 -2.06 -13.46
CA LEU A 490 28.80 -3.52 -13.31
C LEU A 490 30.24 -3.95 -12.98
N SER A 491 31.23 -3.19 -13.45
CA SER A 491 32.65 -3.44 -13.21
C SER A 491 33.06 -2.95 -11.83
N ASP A 492 32.78 -1.68 -11.55
CA ASP A 492 33.38 -0.95 -10.44
C ASP A 492 32.50 -1.06 -9.18
N HIS A 493 31.19 -1.23 -9.36
CA HIS A 493 30.19 -1.32 -8.28
C HIS A 493 29.23 -2.51 -8.43
N PRO A 494 29.72 -3.76 -8.58
CA PRO A 494 28.89 -4.93 -8.88
C PRO A 494 27.88 -5.29 -7.78
N LYS A 495 28.10 -4.81 -6.55
CA LYS A 495 27.21 -5.02 -5.39
C LYS A 495 26.24 -3.86 -5.16
N SER A 496 26.32 -2.80 -5.96
CA SER A 496 25.44 -1.65 -5.81
C SER A 496 23.99 -2.01 -6.10
N PHE A 497 23.08 -1.24 -5.52
CA PHE A 497 21.65 -1.33 -5.80
C PHE A 497 21.33 -1.21 -7.31
N HIS A 498 22.15 -0.45 -8.04
CA HIS A 498 21.97 -0.18 -9.47
C HIS A 498 22.47 -1.29 -10.39
N ALA A 499 23.28 -2.23 -9.92
CA ALA A 499 23.90 -3.25 -10.76
C ALA A 499 22.86 -4.13 -11.52
N PRO A 500 21.77 -4.62 -10.91
CA PRO A 500 20.75 -5.38 -11.66
C PRO A 500 20.11 -4.56 -12.79
N MET A 501 19.80 -3.29 -12.53
CA MET A 501 19.21 -2.38 -13.51
C MET A 501 20.20 -2.09 -14.64
N ALA A 502 21.47 -1.78 -14.31
CA ALA A 502 22.52 -1.54 -15.29
C ALA A 502 22.73 -2.76 -16.21
N LYS A 503 22.68 -3.98 -15.66
CA LYS A 503 22.72 -5.21 -16.45
C LYS A 503 21.55 -5.29 -17.44
N GLY A 504 20.35 -4.98 -16.99
CA GLY A 504 19.18 -4.92 -17.85
C GLY A 504 19.28 -3.88 -18.96
N ALA A 505 19.79 -2.69 -18.64
CA ALA A 505 19.95 -1.61 -19.60
C ALA A 505 20.98 -2.00 -20.68
N VAL A 506 22.11 -2.60 -20.29
CA VAL A 506 23.09 -3.15 -21.24
C VAL A 506 22.46 -4.22 -22.13
N ASN A 507 21.63 -5.10 -21.58
CA ASN A 507 20.92 -6.12 -22.35
C ASN A 507 19.98 -5.49 -23.38
N ARG A 508 19.14 -4.53 -22.96
CA ARG A 508 18.19 -3.81 -23.84
C ARG A 508 18.91 -3.04 -24.93
N LEU A 509 19.84 -2.17 -24.58
CA LEU A 509 20.56 -1.29 -25.51
C LEU A 509 21.48 -2.06 -26.48
N SER A 510 21.83 -3.31 -26.15
CA SER A 510 22.59 -4.21 -27.02
C SER A 510 21.72 -5.30 -27.68
N SER A 511 20.39 -5.16 -27.64
CA SER A 511 19.46 -6.23 -28.04
C SER A 511 19.17 -6.28 -29.53
N VAL A 512 19.38 -5.21 -30.29
CA VAL A 512 19.08 -5.16 -31.73
C VAL A 512 19.74 -6.33 -32.48
N GLY A 513 18.95 -7.08 -33.23
CA GLY A 513 19.37 -8.28 -33.96
C GLY A 513 19.44 -9.56 -33.10
N ARG A 514 19.12 -9.49 -31.80
CA ARG A 514 19.13 -10.62 -30.86
C ARG A 514 17.72 -10.90 -30.32
N PRO A 515 17.40 -12.15 -29.96
CA PRO A 515 16.18 -12.44 -29.23
C PRO A 515 16.27 -11.96 -27.78
N ILE A 516 15.12 -11.62 -27.20
CA ILE A 516 14.98 -11.33 -25.76
C ILE A 516 13.99 -12.29 -25.12
N ARG A 517 14.07 -12.42 -23.80
CA ARG A 517 13.15 -13.24 -23.00
C ARG A 517 12.16 -12.33 -22.28
N LEU A 518 10.88 -12.67 -22.38
CA LEU A 518 9.81 -12.13 -21.54
C LEU A 518 8.74 -13.19 -21.42
N GLN A 519 8.38 -13.53 -20.19
CA GLN A 519 7.38 -14.54 -19.89
C GLN A 519 6.67 -14.20 -18.57
N GLY A 520 5.41 -14.59 -18.46
CA GLY A 520 4.63 -14.35 -17.25
C GLY A 520 3.15 -14.64 -17.43
N ASN A 521 2.40 -14.49 -16.34
CA ASN A 521 0.94 -14.56 -16.37
C ASN A 521 0.40 -13.13 -16.53
N ALA A 522 -0.49 -12.94 -17.49
CA ALA A 522 -1.10 -11.63 -17.71
C ALA A 522 -2.23 -11.37 -16.71
N VAL A 523 -2.35 -10.14 -16.22
CA VAL A 523 -3.39 -9.76 -15.24
C VAL A 523 -4.79 -9.77 -15.82
N ASN A 524 -4.91 -9.58 -17.14
CA ASN A 524 -6.15 -9.74 -17.90
C ASN A 524 -6.36 -11.17 -18.45
N GLY A 525 -5.57 -12.14 -17.97
CA GLY A 525 -5.72 -13.57 -18.28
C GLY A 525 -4.74 -14.08 -19.33
N GLY A 526 -4.39 -15.37 -19.21
CA GLY A 526 -3.48 -16.07 -20.13
C GLY A 526 -2.00 -16.00 -19.74
N LYS A 527 -1.19 -16.78 -20.46
CA LYS A 527 0.27 -16.86 -20.26
C LYS A 527 0.98 -16.22 -21.45
N VAL A 528 1.91 -15.32 -21.17
CA VAL A 528 2.81 -14.71 -22.15
C VAL A 528 4.13 -15.46 -22.15
N ASP A 529 4.62 -15.76 -23.34
CA ASP A 529 5.96 -16.29 -23.58
C ASP A 529 6.43 -15.83 -24.95
N LEU A 530 7.35 -14.86 -25.00
CA LEU A 530 7.90 -14.33 -26.25
C LEU A 530 8.55 -15.42 -27.10
N ALA A 531 9.07 -16.49 -26.51
CA ALA A 531 9.70 -17.57 -27.28
C ALA A 531 8.67 -18.35 -28.13
N LYS A 532 7.39 -18.34 -27.72
CA LYS A 532 6.29 -19.02 -28.42
C LYS A 532 5.61 -18.15 -29.48
N ILE A 533 5.90 -16.85 -29.52
CA ILE A 533 5.35 -15.93 -30.50
C ILE A 533 6.32 -15.87 -31.70
N ARG A 534 5.99 -16.59 -32.77
CA ARG A 534 6.75 -16.63 -34.03
C ARG A 534 5.85 -16.28 -35.20
N GLY A 535 6.46 -15.76 -36.27
CA GLY A 535 5.75 -15.35 -37.48
C GLY A 535 5.00 -14.01 -37.37
N LYS A 536 5.07 -13.33 -36.21
CA LYS A 536 4.43 -12.04 -35.97
C LYS A 536 5.44 -11.03 -35.42
N ALA A 537 5.32 -9.78 -35.83
CA ALA A 537 5.97 -8.68 -35.13
C ALA A 537 5.36 -8.53 -33.74
N VAL A 538 6.17 -8.16 -32.74
CA VAL A 538 5.72 -7.98 -31.37
C VAL A 538 6.15 -6.62 -30.86
N VAL A 539 5.21 -5.84 -30.33
CA VAL A 539 5.51 -4.63 -29.55
C VAL A 539 5.44 -4.99 -28.07
N VAL A 540 6.52 -4.73 -27.32
CA VAL A 540 6.54 -4.80 -25.86
C VAL A 540 6.53 -3.37 -25.33
N GLN A 541 5.46 -2.97 -24.65
CA GLN A 541 5.28 -1.63 -24.11
C GLN A 541 5.42 -1.64 -22.59
N TYR A 542 6.36 -0.87 -22.05
CA TYR A 542 6.45 -0.56 -20.62
C TYR A 542 5.68 0.73 -20.33
N TRP A 543 4.78 0.71 -19.34
CA TRP A 543 3.86 1.83 -19.07
C TRP A 543 3.41 1.92 -17.59
N THR A 544 2.87 3.08 -17.20
CA THR A 544 2.19 3.32 -15.92
C THR A 544 0.84 3.97 -16.16
N SER A 545 -0.14 3.74 -15.28
CA SER A 545 -1.49 4.34 -15.40
C SER A 545 -1.51 5.84 -15.14
N SER A 546 -0.49 6.37 -14.46
CA SER A 546 -0.31 7.81 -14.20
C SER A 546 0.34 8.58 -15.36
N SER A 547 0.93 7.91 -16.35
CA SER A 547 1.60 8.58 -17.47
C SER A 547 0.62 8.95 -18.59
N ASP A 548 0.41 10.25 -18.82
CA ASP A 548 -0.48 10.72 -19.89
C ASP A 548 0.05 10.39 -21.30
N VAL A 549 1.37 10.36 -21.47
CA VAL A 549 2.00 9.92 -22.73
C VAL A 549 1.71 8.43 -22.98
N CYS A 550 1.78 7.57 -21.96
CA CYS A 550 1.40 6.16 -22.10
C CYS A 550 -0.07 5.99 -22.51
N LYS A 551 -0.96 6.83 -21.97
CA LYS A 551 -2.40 6.81 -22.34
C LYS A 551 -2.60 7.21 -23.80
N ALA A 552 -1.85 8.20 -24.30
CA ALA A 552 -1.87 8.58 -25.71
C ALA A 552 -1.37 7.43 -26.60
N ASP A 553 -0.28 6.78 -26.21
CA ASP A 553 0.26 5.61 -26.93
C ASP A 553 -0.75 4.47 -27.00
N HIS A 554 -1.53 4.21 -25.95
CA HIS A 554 -2.58 3.18 -25.99
C HIS A 554 -3.61 3.41 -27.09
N ALA A 555 -3.97 4.67 -27.38
CA ALA A 555 -4.89 4.98 -28.47
C ALA A 555 -4.28 4.64 -29.84
N VAL A 556 -3.01 4.99 -30.05
CA VAL A 556 -2.26 4.66 -31.27
C VAL A 556 -2.10 3.15 -31.43
N LEU A 557 -1.66 2.46 -30.39
CA LEU A 557 -1.51 1.01 -30.35
C LEU A 557 -2.84 0.29 -30.57
N GLY A 558 -3.94 0.81 -30.03
CA GLY A 558 -5.29 0.32 -30.28
C GLY A 558 -5.65 0.34 -31.77
N ASN A 559 -5.35 1.44 -32.47
CA ASN A 559 -5.58 1.55 -33.92
C ASN A 559 -4.70 0.59 -34.73
N LEU A 560 -3.42 0.46 -34.35
CA LEU A 560 -2.51 -0.49 -34.98
C LEU A 560 -2.94 -1.94 -34.76
N TYR A 561 -3.40 -2.28 -33.56
CA TYR A 561 -3.91 -3.61 -33.26
C TYR A 561 -5.20 -3.92 -34.01
N LYS A 562 -6.09 -2.94 -34.22
CA LYS A 562 -7.27 -3.11 -35.09
C LYS A 562 -6.87 -3.40 -36.54
N LYS A 563 -5.78 -2.83 -37.05
CA LYS A 563 -5.33 -2.98 -38.44
C LYS A 563 -4.48 -4.24 -38.68
N TYR A 564 -3.50 -4.50 -37.81
CA TYR A 564 -2.48 -5.54 -37.98
C TYR A 564 -2.54 -6.64 -36.91
N GLY A 565 -3.32 -6.45 -35.85
CA GLY A 565 -3.38 -7.35 -34.69
C GLY A 565 -4.03 -8.70 -34.98
N GLY A 566 -3.81 -9.64 -34.06
CA GLY A 566 -4.36 -10.99 -34.11
C GLY A 566 -3.60 -11.90 -35.07
N GLY A 567 -4.30 -12.56 -35.99
CA GLY A 567 -3.70 -13.40 -37.05
C GLY A 567 -2.96 -12.63 -38.15
N ARG A 568 -3.01 -11.28 -38.13
CA ARG A 568 -2.58 -10.40 -39.24
C ARG A 568 -1.14 -9.87 -39.13
N GLY A 569 -0.35 -10.43 -38.22
CA GLY A 569 1.10 -10.21 -38.17
C GLY A 569 1.61 -9.28 -37.07
N LEU A 570 0.75 -8.69 -36.22
CA LEU A 570 1.14 -7.93 -35.03
C LEU A 570 0.60 -8.57 -33.73
N GLN A 571 1.46 -8.65 -32.72
CA GLN A 571 1.11 -8.88 -31.33
C GLN A 571 1.58 -7.68 -30.49
N ILE A 572 0.82 -7.34 -29.45
CA ILE A 572 1.25 -6.35 -28.45
C ILE A 572 1.30 -7.08 -27.10
N ILE A 573 2.25 -6.71 -26.25
CA ILE A 573 2.36 -7.12 -24.85
C ILE A 573 2.63 -5.85 -24.06
N GLY A 574 1.76 -5.56 -23.09
CA GLY A 574 2.03 -4.49 -22.13
C GLY A 574 2.74 -5.06 -20.91
N VAL A 575 3.63 -4.27 -20.32
CA VAL A 575 4.29 -4.51 -19.05
C VAL A 575 4.05 -3.28 -18.19
N ASN A 576 3.14 -3.41 -17.24
CA ASN A 576 2.79 -2.31 -16.37
C ASN A 576 3.76 -2.22 -15.19
N LEU A 577 4.22 -1.00 -14.89
CA LEU A 577 5.17 -0.66 -13.84
C LEU A 577 4.54 0.21 -12.74
N ASP A 578 3.22 0.19 -12.58
CA ASP A 578 2.55 0.78 -11.43
C ASP A 578 2.97 0.04 -10.15
N TYR A 579 2.86 0.73 -9.02
CA TYR A 579 3.26 0.14 -7.75
C TYR A 579 2.24 -0.91 -7.25
N SER A 580 0.95 -0.75 -7.54
CA SER A 580 -0.11 -1.68 -7.13
C SER A 580 -0.78 -2.38 -8.31
N ARG A 581 -1.10 -3.67 -8.14
CA ARG A 581 -1.89 -4.45 -9.09
C ARG A 581 -3.28 -3.84 -9.28
N ASP A 582 -3.85 -3.27 -8.23
CA ASP A 582 -5.21 -2.72 -8.26
C ASP A 582 -5.28 -1.44 -9.11
N GLU A 583 -4.21 -0.63 -9.14
CA GLU A 583 -4.08 0.52 -10.05
C GLU A 583 -4.16 0.06 -11.52
N VAL A 584 -3.48 -1.05 -11.84
CA VAL A 584 -3.52 -1.66 -13.17
C VAL A 584 -4.91 -2.15 -13.50
N LEU A 585 -5.56 -2.88 -12.59
CA LEU A 585 -6.89 -3.44 -12.82
C LEU A 585 -7.96 -2.36 -12.96
N ALA A 586 -7.88 -1.30 -12.15
CA ALA A 586 -8.76 -0.13 -12.26
C ALA A 586 -8.60 0.53 -13.64
N TYR A 587 -7.36 0.79 -14.05
CA TYR A 587 -7.09 1.36 -15.37
C TYR A 587 -7.62 0.47 -16.50
N LEU A 588 -7.40 -0.85 -16.44
CA LEU A 588 -7.84 -1.80 -17.47
C LEU A 588 -9.36 -2.00 -17.53
N LYS A 589 -10.07 -1.75 -16.42
CA LYS A 589 -11.53 -1.77 -16.37
C LYS A 589 -12.13 -0.62 -17.17
N GLU A 590 -11.52 0.56 -17.06
CA GLU A 590 -11.93 1.78 -17.76
C GLU A 590 -11.39 1.84 -19.20
N ASN A 591 -10.19 1.33 -19.41
CA ASN A 591 -9.46 1.37 -20.67
C ASN A 591 -9.24 -0.06 -21.18
N ARG A 592 -10.11 -0.51 -22.08
CA ARG A 592 -10.03 -1.87 -22.63
C ARG A 592 -8.82 -2.02 -23.57
N LEU A 593 -7.73 -2.57 -23.05
CA LEU A 593 -6.56 -2.98 -23.84
C LEU A 593 -6.70 -4.47 -24.22
N PRO A 594 -6.93 -4.81 -25.51
CA PRO A 594 -7.25 -6.18 -25.96
C PRO A 594 -6.02 -7.10 -26.06
N TRP A 595 -4.87 -6.69 -25.53
CA TRP A 595 -3.63 -7.46 -25.52
C TRP A 595 -3.19 -7.78 -24.09
N PRO A 596 -2.40 -8.85 -23.87
CA PRO A 596 -1.99 -9.25 -22.53
C PRO A 596 -1.18 -8.16 -21.81
N GLN A 597 -1.42 -8.05 -20.51
CA GLN A 597 -0.76 -7.10 -19.61
C GLN A 597 0.00 -7.86 -18.53
N LEU A 598 1.32 -7.81 -18.56
CA LEU A 598 2.18 -8.33 -17.50
C LEU A 598 2.30 -7.29 -16.39
N TYR A 599 2.36 -7.79 -15.15
CA TYR A 599 2.56 -6.96 -13.96
C TYR A 599 3.32 -7.79 -12.93
N GLU A 600 4.19 -7.11 -12.18
CA GLU A 600 4.80 -7.61 -10.97
C GLU A 600 4.98 -6.45 -10.00
N ALA A 601 4.84 -6.69 -8.71
CA ALA A 601 4.99 -5.65 -7.71
C ALA A 601 6.42 -5.07 -7.71
N GLY A 602 6.53 -3.81 -7.28
CA GLY A 602 7.80 -3.09 -7.19
C GLY A 602 8.00 -1.98 -8.23
N GLY A 603 7.09 -1.81 -9.19
CA GLY A 603 7.17 -0.75 -10.19
C GLY A 603 8.49 -0.79 -10.99
N PHE A 604 9.26 0.30 -11.00
CA PHE A 604 10.59 0.35 -11.61
C PHE A 604 11.64 -0.56 -10.94
N GLU A 605 11.34 -1.07 -9.74
CA GLU A 605 12.17 -2.05 -9.03
C GLU A 605 11.74 -3.50 -9.26
N SER A 606 10.66 -3.72 -10.01
CA SER A 606 10.16 -5.05 -10.35
C SER A 606 11.14 -5.83 -11.23
N ARG A 607 10.98 -7.16 -11.29
CA ARG A 607 11.78 -8.01 -12.20
C ARG A 607 11.72 -7.50 -13.65
N TYR A 608 10.53 -7.16 -14.14
CA TYR A 608 10.36 -6.74 -15.53
C TYR A 608 11.09 -5.44 -15.86
N ALA A 609 11.12 -4.48 -14.94
CA ALA A 609 11.89 -3.26 -15.12
C ALA A 609 13.40 -3.55 -15.05
N LYS A 610 13.85 -4.32 -14.05
CA LYS A 610 15.28 -4.66 -13.86
C LYS A 610 15.87 -5.48 -14.99
N GLU A 611 15.14 -6.44 -15.55
CA GLU A 611 15.63 -7.30 -16.64
C GLU A 611 15.96 -6.54 -17.93
N MET A 612 15.32 -5.38 -18.16
CA MET A 612 15.53 -4.52 -19.33
C MET A 612 16.06 -3.12 -18.99
N GLY A 613 16.39 -2.86 -17.72
CA GLY A 613 16.90 -1.57 -17.26
C GLY A 613 15.96 -0.43 -17.60
N ILE A 614 14.68 -0.60 -17.28
CA ILE A 614 13.65 0.40 -17.52
C ILE A 614 13.67 1.40 -16.36
N VAL A 615 13.94 2.66 -16.66
CA VAL A 615 14.03 3.76 -15.68
C VAL A 615 13.06 4.91 -15.98
N THR A 616 12.41 4.86 -17.15
CA THR A 616 11.39 5.81 -17.58
C THR A 616 10.35 5.11 -18.44
N VAL A 617 9.14 5.68 -18.51
CA VAL A 617 8.05 5.23 -19.38
C VAL A 617 7.42 6.43 -20.10
N PRO A 618 6.85 6.25 -21.30
CA PRO A 618 6.75 4.99 -22.05
C PRO A 618 8.10 4.52 -22.61
N LEU A 619 8.26 3.20 -22.71
CA LEU A 619 9.33 2.58 -23.49
C LEU A 619 8.73 1.44 -24.31
N MET A 620 9.01 1.41 -25.61
CA MET A 620 8.51 0.37 -26.50
C MET A 620 9.64 -0.32 -27.24
N MET A 621 9.67 -1.65 -27.16
CA MET A 621 10.56 -2.48 -27.98
C MET A 621 9.76 -3.11 -29.12
N LEU A 622 10.34 -3.14 -30.33
CA LEU A 622 9.77 -3.83 -31.48
C LEU A 622 10.61 -5.06 -31.82
N LEU A 623 9.97 -6.23 -31.85
CA LEU A 623 10.56 -7.49 -32.28
C LEU A 623 9.99 -7.90 -33.63
N GLY A 624 10.83 -8.53 -34.44
CA GLY A 624 10.47 -9.10 -35.72
C GLY A 624 9.80 -10.46 -35.61
N PRO A 625 9.24 -10.96 -36.73
CA PRO A 625 8.63 -12.29 -36.84
C PRO A 625 9.56 -13.48 -36.49
N ASP A 626 10.88 -13.28 -36.57
CA ASP A 626 11.91 -14.23 -36.19
C ASP A 626 12.25 -14.18 -34.68
N GLY A 627 11.59 -13.31 -33.92
CA GLY A 627 11.78 -13.11 -32.49
C GLY A 627 12.99 -12.23 -32.13
N LYS A 628 13.66 -11.61 -33.11
CA LYS A 628 14.79 -10.70 -32.86
C LYS A 628 14.32 -9.27 -32.68
N VAL A 629 15.00 -8.51 -31.82
CA VAL A 629 14.71 -7.08 -31.64
C VAL A 629 15.10 -6.30 -32.90
N ILE A 630 14.17 -5.49 -33.40
CA ILE A 630 14.35 -4.54 -34.50
C ILE A 630 14.65 -3.15 -33.94
N SER A 631 13.97 -2.76 -32.87
CA SER A 631 14.20 -1.51 -32.14
C SER A 631 14.03 -1.76 -30.64
N ASP A 632 14.96 -1.23 -29.85
CA ASP A 632 14.96 -1.27 -28.39
C ASP A 632 14.22 -0.08 -27.75
N ASN A 633 13.91 0.95 -28.53
CA ASN A 633 13.07 2.09 -28.13
C ASN A 633 12.41 2.74 -29.36
N ILE A 634 11.28 2.21 -29.82
CA ILE A 634 10.51 2.75 -30.96
C ILE A 634 9.41 3.70 -30.48
N GLN A 635 9.15 4.78 -31.21
CA GLN A 635 7.99 5.65 -30.92
C GLN A 635 6.70 5.05 -31.50
N ALA A 636 5.55 5.26 -30.85
CA ALA A 636 4.28 4.68 -31.30
C ALA A 636 3.94 5.04 -32.77
N ALA A 637 4.25 6.27 -33.18
CA ALA A 637 4.03 6.78 -34.54
C ALA A 637 4.88 6.07 -35.61
N GLU A 638 6.01 5.47 -35.25
CA GLU A 638 6.94 4.83 -36.18
C GLU A 638 6.59 3.36 -36.46
N ILE A 639 5.80 2.75 -35.57
CA ILE A 639 5.49 1.31 -35.59
C ILE A 639 4.84 0.92 -36.92
N GLU A 640 3.89 1.69 -37.44
CA GLU A 640 3.22 1.34 -38.71
C GLU A 640 4.20 1.29 -39.88
N GLY A 641 5.11 2.25 -39.97
CA GLY A 641 6.14 2.28 -41.00
C GLY A 641 7.05 1.06 -40.92
N ALA A 642 7.43 0.66 -39.70
CA ALA A 642 8.23 -0.54 -39.46
C ALA A 642 7.48 -1.82 -39.89
N LEU A 643 6.19 -1.94 -39.56
CA LEU A 643 5.36 -3.09 -39.96
C LEU A 643 5.23 -3.22 -41.48
N LYS A 644 5.00 -2.12 -42.19
CA LYS A 644 4.94 -2.11 -43.67
C LYS A 644 6.26 -2.60 -44.29
N LYS A 645 7.41 -2.16 -43.75
CA LYS A 645 8.74 -2.62 -44.20
C LYS A 645 8.93 -4.13 -44.00
N LEU A 646 8.43 -4.68 -42.88
CA LEU A 646 8.51 -6.12 -42.60
C LEU A 646 7.66 -6.96 -43.57
N GLN A 647 6.44 -6.52 -43.87
CA GLN A 647 5.56 -7.21 -44.82
C GLN A 647 6.17 -7.25 -46.23
N THR A 648 6.74 -6.13 -46.71
CA THR A 648 7.42 -6.07 -48.01
C THR A 648 8.64 -7.01 -48.06
N ARG A 649 9.40 -7.13 -46.97
CA ARG A 649 10.55 -8.05 -46.90
C ARG A 649 10.13 -9.52 -46.90
N GLN A 650 9.02 -9.87 -46.24
CA GLN A 650 8.48 -11.24 -46.28
C GLN A 650 7.98 -11.61 -47.67
N ALA A 651 7.32 -10.69 -48.38
CA ALA A 651 6.85 -10.91 -49.75
C ALA A 651 7.98 -11.15 -50.76
N ARG A 652 9.22 -10.74 -50.45
CA ARG A 652 10.40 -10.88 -51.32
C ARG A 652 11.27 -12.10 -51.02
N LYS A 653 11.03 -12.86 -49.95
CA LYS A 653 11.76 -14.12 -49.70
C LYS A 653 11.17 -15.23 -50.61
N PRO A 654 11.96 -15.84 -51.51
CA PRO A 654 11.47 -16.99 -52.28
C PRO A 654 11.10 -18.14 -51.33
N LYS A 655 10.00 -18.82 -51.66
CA LYS A 655 9.41 -19.92 -50.86
C LYS A 655 10.35 -21.11 -50.73
#